data_AF-A0A662GQ19-F1
#
_entry.id   AF-A0A662GQ19-F1
#
_cell.length_a   1.000
_cell.length_b   1.000
_cell.length_c   1.000
_cell.angle_alpha   90.00
_cell.angle_beta   90.00
_cell.angle_gamma   90.00
#
_symmetry.space_group_name_H-M   'P 1'
#
loop_
_entity.id
_entity.type
_entity.pdbx_description
1 polymer ?
#
loop_
_entity_poly.entity_id
_entity_poly.type
_entity_poly.pdbx_seq_one_letter_code
_entity_poly.pdbx_strand_id
1 'polypeptide(L)'
;MVKRRNLLLMIILFTLLLLQFISAGASPDTNIGELGFQAINSIKIENIEAHIKYFSSLGSRVDGYPGYYSARDYIITFLKNLGYNVTVHEFKTVSPIEEECYIELEYGRRIEAHALWPNGLIQPSNTPAGGYKGRLIYVGKGEMKDFDGKDVAGAIVLMDYDSGRNWLNAAKLGAKAVIFVGTGRYDRYEALEKFSMVPVRFTRVYVDENTGSLLKELAAKNARVKVYSKVSLKEITGYNIIATLEGTSLKDQIIAISARYDSWSVVPAKSPAAGEAIGISTLLELARFFAEHRPKRTIMIVAFSGHWNGLAGARAFARDVLLKKPFTSGELKIYSFVGIDIGDENPKLSVLYAGYGIRFIASDRISGYLAPVELRFTRNSYLYSKTSTGKTLFEVLADTASRITGRRFTSVEDFVRWDIVSQDWWGDQNYPYMLDTEPLALANVLAYSFKTAGQRNLWWGNPFNDFYTINFDNVYVQALTIAVHLAGLANDETLSVKWEEKKPSRFTTLYGYMVGYTILTGETMKINITSGWYSPVPHALVRIYPQGPYEGAGWPFSYLLLYSDDRGFFNVSVGPIYSTPTWLFDAWIIDENSGEIVAATDQGPLYGKSVTKQGVSPITGSDHVIIPMFDCIPVTVFDVYDPAFFRTPAMLDPRQPFTLWLDTVGVPKIFNFNTKAEPYFYGYVYLRWEPLAVFFVQPGVKATFNFYFGSLDYPGLVLVNTSEENTEGFGFLINRPIIFNLTMYQYTKDMLNLVRGRYSRLSSLYVRNPSIEKGLKRAEMLFRNATIHLKNKEYDKAYSELRQALAYISMVYKRDLMPIYSDAGLTATLLLLISIPAVAIMERLFIHKEGRDRFIATIMIGVAVFAVLYILHPAFQVMTNTVLSMMGSLLTFLILLTFVVLLGETGKVIEETSIRILGKHRIKGTEQSALQISVPLSIELMRSRKVRSGLTIFIILSIVIALTSLTSASYYSEVMYFSYGHYSAKAEKPSILIKLGYGVPPFSILHPETVNLVESIIGNYGVVAPRAWYYPIYSNRLGHTYDIEGKNSSYKAVAILGLTAEEVVKLEIESGSYLASALNFNETKLKQLWKIKTLSSSNIVILTSEQAKSLNVSLGDTVR
;
A
#
# COMPACT_ATOMS: atom_id res chain seq x y z
N MET A 1 -57.12 40.97 8.02
CA MET A 1 -55.72 41.41 8.28
C MET A 1 -54.63 40.51 7.67
N VAL A 2 -54.84 39.20 7.50
CA VAL A 2 -53.81 38.26 6.98
C VAL A 2 -53.47 38.47 5.48
N LYS A 3 -54.45 38.81 4.62
CA LYS A 3 -54.20 39.03 3.18
C LYS A 3 -53.32 40.25 2.86
N ARG A 4 -53.38 41.33 3.66
CA ARG A 4 -52.53 42.52 3.45
C ARG A 4 -51.07 42.28 3.86
N ARG A 5 -50.83 41.42 4.87
CA ARG A 5 -49.46 41.09 5.33
C ARG A 5 -48.71 40.24 4.32
N ASN A 6 -49.40 39.31 3.65
CA ASN A 6 -48.79 38.47 2.61
C ASN A 6 -48.49 39.25 1.33
N LEU A 7 -49.35 40.21 0.94
CA LEU A 7 -49.09 41.08 -0.21
C LEU A 7 -47.89 42.01 0.06
N LEU A 8 -47.78 42.56 1.27
CA LEU A 8 -46.63 43.39 1.66
C LEU A 8 -45.33 42.59 1.70
N LEU A 9 -45.35 41.36 2.25
CA LEU A 9 -44.20 40.46 2.24
C LEU A 9 -43.80 40.07 0.82
N MET A 10 -44.77 39.82 -0.05
CA MET A 10 -44.52 39.45 -1.44
C MET A 10 -43.96 40.65 -2.24
N ILE A 11 -44.44 41.87 -1.99
CA ILE A 11 -43.86 43.10 -2.57
C ILE A 11 -42.45 43.34 -2.04
N ILE A 12 -42.18 43.13 -0.75
CA ILE A 12 -40.83 43.25 -0.16
C ILE A 12 -39.88 42.19 -0.74
N LEU A 13 -40.33 40.94 -0.89
CA LEU A 13 -39.57 39.88 -1.56
C LEU A 13 -39.32 40.19 -3.04
N PHE A 14 -40.31 40.73 -3.75
CA PHE A 14 -40.18 41.09 -5.16
C PHE A 14 -39.31 42.33 -5.36
N THR A 15 -39.34 43.30 -4.45
CA THR A 15 -38.42 44.45 -4.45
C THR A 15 -37.00 44.07 -4.02
N LEU A 16 -36.83 43.12 -3.09
CA LEU A 16 -35.52 42.53 -2.78
C LEU A 16 -34.96 41.73 -3.97
N LEU A 17 -35.81 41.01 -4.71
CA LEU A 17 -35.42 40.35 -5.96
C LEU A 17 -35.06 41.36 -7.05
N LEU A 18 -35.84 42.44 -7.23
CA LEU A 18 -35.54 43.51 -8.19
C LEU A 18 -34.27 44.30 -7.81
N LEU A 19 -34.00 44.50 -6.52
CA LEU A 19 -32.75 45.10 -6.02
C LEU A 19 -31.54 44.18 -6.27
N GLN A 20 -31.72 42.86 -6.26
CA GLN A 20 -30.69 41.93 -6.72
C GLN A 20 -30.43 42.04 -8.23
N PHE A 21 -31.47 42.26 -9.05
CA PHE A 21 -31.32 42.49 -10.49
C PHE A 21 -30.73 43.86 -10.86
N ILE A 22 -30.93 44.89 -10.04
CA ILE A 22 -30.36 46.24 -10.27
C ILE A 22 -28.87 46.31 -9.87
N SER A 23 -28.35 45.36 -9.09
CA SER A 23 -26.89 45.26 -8.84
C SER A 23 -26.12 44.47 -9.91
N ALA A 24 -26.80 43.86 -10.88
CA ALA A 24 -26.18 43.07 -11.95
C ALA A 24 -25.73 43.91 -13.17
N GLY A 25 -25.63 45.22 -13.00
CA GLY A 25 -25.08 46.16 -13.98
C GLY A 25 -23.64 46.58 -13.66
N ALA A 26 -22.77 45.64 -13.26
CA ALA A 26 -21.33 45.91 -13.29
C ALA A 26 -20.89 45.88 -14.76
N SER A 27 -20.40 47.01 -15.28
CA SER A 27 -19.73 47.09 -16.57
C SER A 27 -18.71 45.94 -16.68
N PRO A 28 -18.59 45.23 -17.82
CA PRO A 28 -17.46 44.33 -18.03
C PRO A 28 -16.18 45.14 -17.81
N ASP A 29 -15.38 44.71 -16.85
CA ASP A 29 -14.21 45.44 -16.38
C ASP A 29 -13.13 45.33 -17.47
N THR A 30 -13.09 46.32 -18.37
CA THR A 30 -12.24 46.34 -19.58
C THR A 30 -10.75 46.19 -19.25
N ASN A 31 -10.35 46.49 -18.01
CA ASN A 31 -8.98 46.35 -17.52
C ASN A 31 -8.55 44.88 -17.33
N ILE A 32 -9.45 44.01 -16.86
CA ILE A 32 -9.17 42.57 -16.72
C ILE A 32 -9.08 41.92 -18.10
N GLY A 33 -10.01 42.27 -18.99
CA GLY A 33 -10.01 41.81 -20.38
C GLY A 33 -8.73 42.16 -21.12
N GLU A 34 -8.19 43.36 -20.89
CA GLU A 34 -6.97 43.82 -21.56
C GLU A 34 -5.71 43.11 -21.04
N LEU A 35 -5.52 42.96 -19.73
CA LEU A 35 -4.34 42.22 -19.22
C LEU A 35 -4.38 40.74 -19.64
N GLY A 36 -5.56 40.11 -19.62
CA GLY A 36 -5.70 38.74 -20.13
C GLY A 36 -5.39 38.62 -21.62
N PHE A 37 -5.71 39.65 -22.42
CA PHE A 37 -5.39 39.68 -23.85
C PHE A 37 -3.88 39.83 -24.07
N GLN A 38 -3.24 40.70 -23.28
CA GLN A 38 -1.78 40.85 -23.27
C GLN A 38 -1.09 39.55 -22.85
N ALA A 39 -1.63 38.83 -21.87
CA ALA A 39 -1.13 37.51 -21.47
C ALA A 39 -1.17 36.51 -22.63
N ILE A 40 -2.29 36.42 -23.35
CA ILE A 40 -2.42 35.51 -24.50
C ILE A 40 -1.40 35.82 -25.61
N ASN A 41 -1.12 37.10 -25.85
CA ASN A 41 -0.20 37.52 -26.91
C ASN A 41 1.28 37.51 -26.49
N SER A 42 1.58 37.55 -25.19
CA SER A 42 2.95 37.70 -24.69
C SER A 42 3.61 36.39 -24.28
N ILE A 43 2.84 35.42 -23.79
CA ILE A 43 3.37 34.12 -23.37
C ILE A 43 3.82 33.33 -24.60
N LYS A 44 5.07 32.85 -24.59
CA LYS A 44 5.67 32.12 -25.71
C LYS A 44 6.02 30.69 -25.34
N ILE A 45 5.58 29.74 -26.16
CA ILE A 45 5.90 28.31 -25.96
C ILE A 45 7.41 28.05 -26.10
N GLU A 46 8.10 28.80 -26.95
CA GLU A 46 9.54 28.65 -27.18
C GLU A 46 10.36 28.93 -25.92
N ASN A 47 9.92 29.87 -25.08
CA ASN A 47 10.57 30.17 -23.80
C ASN A 47 10.36 29.03 -22.80
N ILE A 48 9.13 28.50 -22.72
CA ILE A 48 8.80 27.35 -21.87
C ILE A 48 9.62 26.12 -22.30
N GLU A 49 9.68 25.83 -23.61
CA GLU A 49 10.52 24.78 -24.18
C GLU A 49 12.00 24.94 -23.81
N ALA A 50 12.54 26.16 -23.91
CA ALA A 50 13.92 26.44 -23.57
C ALA A 50 14.21 26.18 -22.08
N HIS A 51 13.31 26.58 -21.19
CA HIS A 51 13.41 26.27 -19.76
C HIS A 51 13.37 24.76 -19.49
N ILE A 52 12.41 24.03 -20.08
CA ILE A 52 12.30 22.57 -19.91
C ILE A 52 13.56 21.87 -20.41
N LYS A 53 14.09 22.30 -21.57
CA LYS A 53 15.32 21.77 -22.14
C LYS A 53 16.53 22.03 -21.24
N TYR A 54 16.61 23.23 -20.65
CA TYR A 54 17.67 23.54 -19.68
C TYR A 54 17.57 22.63 -18.46
N PHE A 55 16.41 22.57 -17.79
CA PHE A 55 16.24 21.76 -16.59
C PHE A 55 16.56 20.28 -16.84
N SER A 56 16.07 19.70 -17.95
CA SER A 56 16.31 18.30 -18.30
C SER A 56 17.76 17.99 -18.70
N SER A 57 18.58 19.00 -18.98
CA SER A 57 20.01 18.83 -19.28
C SER A 57 20.90 18.74 -18.03
N LEU A 58 20.37 19.04 -16.83
CA LEU A 58 21.15 19.14 -15.59
C LEU A 58 21.52 17.78 -14.95
N GLY A 59 21.27 16.65 -15.62
CA GLY A 59 21.46 15.33 -15.05
C GLY A 59 20.32 14.95 -14.09
N SER A 60 20.56 15.02 -12.77
CA SER A 60 19.55 14.74 -11.74
C SER A 60 19.20 15.98 -10.94
N ARG A 61 17.89 16.26 -10.82
CA ARG A 61 17.34 17.29 -9.93
C ARG A 61 16.70 16.72 -8.67
N VAL A 62 17.00 15.47 -8.31
CA VAL A 62 16.71 14.91 -6.98
C VAL A 62 17.44 15.75 -5.92
N ASP A 63 16.79 16.07 -4.81
CA ASP A 63 17.37 16.91 -3.76
C ASP A 63 18.74 16.38 -3.31
N GLY A 64 19.75 17.24 -3.30
CA GLY A 64 21.14 16.90 -2.91
C GLY A 64 22.06 16.52 -4.07
N TYR A 65 21.55 16.35 -5.30
CA TYR A 65 22.39 16.12 -6.47
C TYR A 65 22.85 17.43 -7.14
N PRO A 66 23.96 17.43 -7.91
CA PRO A 66 24.48 18.67 -8.53
C PRO A 66 23.47 19.44 -9.41
N GLY A 67 22.62 18.72 -10.16
CA GLY A 67 21.62 19.33 -11.02
C GLY A 67 20.50 20.05 -10.26
N TYR A 68 20.19 19.61 -9.04
CA TYR A 68 19.27 20.30 -8.14
C TYR A 68 19.77 21.71 -7.75
N TYR A 69 21.03 21.83 -7.34
CA TYR A 69 21.63 23.13 -7.01
C TYR A 69 21.74 24.05 -8.23
N SER A 70 21.99 23.47 -9.40
CA SER A 70 22.07 24.21 -10.67
C SER A 70 20.71 24.77 -11.08
N ALA A 71 19.63 23.98 -10.88
CA ALA A 71 18.26 24.43 -11.09
C ALA A 71 17.89 25.59 -10.15
N ARG A 72 18.26 25.50 -8.87
CA ARG A 72 18.09 26.59 -7.88
C ARG A 72 18.75 27.88 -8.36
N ASP A 73 20.03 27.80 -8.74
CA ASP A 73 20.83 28.99 -9.12
C ASP A 73 20.30 29.63 -10.42
N TYR A 74 19.84 28.80 -11.36
CA TYR A 74 19.17 29.26 -12.57
C TYR A 74 17.91 30.07 -12.27
N ILE A 75 17.01 29.54 -11.43
CA ILE A 75 15.75 30.21 -11.05
C ILE A 75 16.05 31.54 -10.33
N ILE A 76 16.98 31.55 -9.38
CA ILE A 76 17.39 32.76 -8.65
C ILE A 76 17.90 33.82 -9.63
N THR A 77 18.80 33.44 -10.53
CA THR A 77 19.40 34.37 -11.49
C THR A 77 18.35 34.93 -12.45
N PHE A 78 17.49 34.07 -12.97
CA PHE A 78 16.41 34.46 -13.88
C PHE A 78 15.46 35.48 -13.22
N LEU A 79 14.98 35.19 -12.01
CA LEU A 79 14.04 36.09 -11.31
C LEU A 79 14.68 37.42 -10.90
N LYS A 80 15.95 37.42 -10.47
CA LYS A 80 16.69 38.66 -10.18
C LYS A 80 16.86 39.54 -11.42
N ASN A 81 17.17 38.94 -12.57
CA ASN A 81 17.31 39.67 -13.84
C ASN A 81 16.00 40.33 -14.29
N LEU A 82 14.85 39.78 -13.87
CA LEU A 82 13.53 40.37 -14.11
C LEU A 82 13.14 41.44 -13.08
N GLY A 83 13.99 41.74 -12.09
CA GLY A 83 13.75 42.77 -11.08
C GLY A 83 12.90 42.32 -9.88
N TYR A 84 12.72 41.01 -9.67
CA TYR A 84 12.08 40.51 -8.45
C TYR A 84 13.03 40.63 -7.25
N ASN A 85 12.46 40.88 -6.06
CA ASN A 85 13.19 40.74 -4.81
C ASN A 85 13.21 39.26 -4.39
N VAL A 86 14.38 38.61 -4.49
CA VAL A 86 14.53 37.16 -4.30
C VAL A 86 15.15 36.84 -2.94
N THR A 87 14.45 36.03 -2.15
CA THR A 87 14.90 35.45 -0.88
C THR A 87 14.97 33.93 -1.00
N VAL A 88 16.00 33.33 -0.41
CA VAL A 88 16.17 31.88 -0.36
C VAL A 88 15.82 31.40 1.05
N HIS A 89 14.93 30.41 1.13
CA HIS A 89 14.47 29.81 2.38
C HIS A 89 14.98 28.38 2.52
N GLU A 90 15.81 28.14 3.53
CA GLU A 90 16.45 26.85 3.78
C GLU A 90 15.59 25.94 4.67
N PHE A 91 15.63 24.64 4.42
CA PHE A 91 15.01 23.63 5.28
C PHE A 91 15.84 22.33 5.28
N LYS A 92 15.60 21.45 6.26
CA LYS A 92 16.25 20.14 6.36
C LYS A 92 15.34 19.03 5.83
N THR A 93 15.92 18.08 5.11
CA THR A 93 15.24 16.86 4.63
C THR A 93 16.25 15.73 4.46
N VAL A 94 15.79 14.49 4.47
CA VAL A 94 16.64 13.32 4.19
C VAL A 94 16.52 12.94 2.71
N SER A 95 17.66 12.66 2.06
CA SER A 95 17.72 12.24 0.66
C SER A 95 18.72 11.09 0.48
N PRO A 96 18.48 10.12 -0.43
CA PRO A 96 19.48 9.12 -0.78
C PRO A 96 20.56 9.72 -1.67
N ILE A 97 21.81 9.68 -1.20
CA ILE A 97 22.98 10.18 -1.93
C ILE A 97 23.85 9.01 -2.37
N GLU A 98 24.01 8.85 -3.68
CA GLU A 98 24.99 7.96 -4.29
C GLU A 98 26.39 8.56 -4.08
N GLU A 99 27.23 7.87 -3.32
CA GLU A 99 28.63 8.27 -3.11
C GLU A 99 29.53 7.68 -4.20
N GLU A 100 29.34 6.39 -4.50
CA GLU A 100 30.10 5.69 -5.54
C GLU A 100 29.33 4.44 -6.00
N CYS A 101 29.22 4.26 -7.31
CA CYS A 101 28.63 3.06 -7.92
C CYS A 101 29.36 2.74 -9.22
N TYR A 102 29.83 1.51 -9.39
CA TYR A 102 30.52 1.08 -10.60
C TYR A 102 30.49 -0.43 -10.80
N ILE A 103 30.73 -0.84 -12.04
CA ILE A 103 31.00 -2.23 -12.42
C ILE A 103 32.47 -2.33 -12.84
N GLU A 104 33.23 -3.19 -12.19
CA GLU A 104 34.63 -3.45 -12.51
C GLU A 104 34.73 -4.79 -13.26
N LEU A 105 35.29 -4.74 -14.46
CA LEU A 105 35.54 -5.89 -15.33
C LEU A 105 36.84 -6.62 -14.94
N GLU A 106 37.07 -7.78 -15.53
CA GLU A 106 38.39 -8.42 -15.53
C GLU A 106 39.45 -7.43 -16.05
N TYR A 107 40.65 -7.47 -15.46
CA TYR A 107 41.77 -6.52 -15.69
C TYR A 107 41.59 -5.09 -15.12
N GLY A 108 40.57 -4.86 -14.28
CA GLY A 108 40.45 -3.64 -13.46
C GLY A 108 39.81 -2.44 -14.15
N ARG A 109 39.30 -2.59 -15.38
CA ARG A 109 38.53 -1.54 -16.07
C ARG A 109 37.22 -1.29 -15.33
N ARG A 110 37.00 -0.04 -14.88
CA ARG A 110 35.73 0.40 -14.28
C ARG A 110 34.79 0.96 -15.33
N ILE A 111 33.52 0.66 -15.18
CA ILE A 111 32.40 1.14 -15.98
C ILE A 111 31.42 1.85 -15.05
N GLU A 112 30.91 2.98 -15.49
CA GLU A 112 29.89 3.75 -14.79
C GLU A 112 28.59 2.94 -14.63
N ALA A 113 28.03 2.98 -13.44
CA ALA A 113 26.73 2.41 -13.12
C ALA A 113 26.10 3.27 -12.03
N HIS A 114 24.78 3.17 -11.86
CA HIS A 114 24.06 3.94 -10.85
C HIS A 114 23.24 3.04 -9.94
N ALA A 115 23.18 3.34 -8.67
CA ALA A 115 22.38 2.63 -7.69
C ALA A 115 20.90 2.96 -7.86
N LEU A 116 20.03 2.01 -7.49
CA LEU A 116 18.59 2.25 -7.43
C LEU A 116 18.17 2.78 -6.03
N TRP A 117 16.99 3.38 -5.99
CA TRP A 117 16.37 3.94 -4.79
C TRP A 117 16.32 2.91 -3.63
N PRO A 118 16.61 3.30 -2.38
CA PRO A 118 16.57 2.42 -1.21
C PRO A 118 15.24 1.69 -1.03
N ASN A 119 15.30 0.39 -0.71
CA ASN A 119 14.09 -0.39 -0.40
C ASN A 119 13.47 0.07 0.92
N GLY A 120 12.14 0.11 0.99
CA GLY A 120 11.39 0.69 2.09
C GLY A 120 11.67 2.17 2.35
N LEU A 121 12.33 2.88 1.42
CA LEU A 121 12.86 4.24 1.58
C LEU A 121 13.96 4.37 2.66
N ILE A 122 14.41 3.24 3.23
CA ILE A 122 15.35 3.21 4.38
C ILE A 122 16.57 2.31 4.15
N GLN A 123 16.51 1.32 3.26
CA GLN A 123 17.55 0.30 3.09
C GLN A 123 18.40 0.54 1.82
N PRO A 124 19.55 1.26 1.89
CA PRO A 124 20.37 1.62 0.72
C PRO A 124 21.01 0.44 -0.02
N SER A 125 20.98 -0.77 0.55
CA SER A 125 21.43 -2.02 -0.10
C SER A 125 22.89 -1.99 -0.60
N ASN A 126 23.77 -1.38 0.19
CA ASN A 126 25.20 -1.23 -0.09
C ASN A 126 25.93 -2.58 -0.21
N THR A 127 26.93 -2.60 -1.08
CA THR A 127 27.90 -3.70 -1.16
C THR A 127 28.94 -3.59 -0.04
N PRO A 128 29.54 -4.70 0.42
CA PRO A 128 30.72 -4.65 1.27
C PRO A 128 31.88 -3.86 0.63
N ALA A 129 32.86 -3.41 1.42
CA ALA A 129 34.01 -2.62 0.93
C ALA A 129 34.75 -3.27 -0.26
N GLY A 130 34.80 -4.60 -0.33
CA GLY A 130 35.42 -5.35 -1.44
C GLY A 130 34.54 -5.49 -2.70
N GLY A 131 33.30 -4.99 -2.68
CA GLY A 131 32.28 -5.21 -3.69
C GLY A 131 31.77 -6.66 -3.74
N TYR A 132 30.71 -6.89 -4.51
CA TYR A 132 30.26 -8.25 -4.83
C TYR A 132 30.95 -8.74 -6.10
N LYS A 133 31.71 -9.84 -5.99
CA LYS A 133 32.31 -10.57 -7.12
C LYS A 133 31.48 -11.80 -7.46
N GLY A 134 31.18 -12.00 -8.74
CA GLY A 134 30.40 -13.14 -9.22
C GLY A 134 30.50 -13.33 -10.74
N ARG A 135 30.03 -14.49 -11.23
CA ARG A 135 29.83 -14.72 -12.67
C ARG A 135 28.67 -13.87 -13.16
N LEU A 136 28.82 -13.23 -14.31
CA LEU A 136 27.77 -12.46 -14.94
C LEU A 136 26.83 -13.39 -15.72
N ILE A 137 25.52 -13.33 -15.46
CA ILE A 137 24.51 -14.12 -16.17
C ILE A 137 23.40 -13.21 -16.70
N TYR A 138 23.07 -13.32 -17.98
CA TYR A 138 21.96 -12.57 -18.58
C TYR A 138 20.67 -13.37 -18.52
N VAL A 139 19.56 -12.78 -18.07
CA VAL A 139 18.27 -13.48 -17.85
C VAL A 139 17.07 -12.81 -18.52
N GLY A 140 17.27 -11.97 -19.54
CA GLY A 140 16.15 -11.31 -20.22
C GLY A 140 15.25 -10.55 -19.24
N LYS A 141 13.95 -10.87 -19.22
CA LYS A 141 12.96 -10.27 -18.31
C LYS A 141 12.94 -10.87 -16.90
N GLY A 142 13.72 -11.92 -16.64
CA GLY A 142 13.81 -12.55 -15.31
C GLY A 142 12.61 -13.42 -14.95
N GLU A 143 11.90 -13.96 -15.95
CA GLU A 143 10.93 -15.03 -15.69
C GLU A 143 11.65 -16.27 -15.15
N MET A 144 10.95 -17.16 -14.44
CA MET A 144 11.60 -18.32 -13.83
C MET A 144 12.33 -19.20 -14.87
N LYS A 145 11.74 -19.36 -16.06
CA LYS A 145 12.33 -20.06 -17.22
C LYS A 145 13.63 -19.42 -17.71
N ASP A 146 13.81 -18.11 -17.54
CA ASP A 146 15.02 -17.42 -17.98
C ASP A 146 16.23 -17.76 -17.10
N PHE A 147 16.01 -18.35 -15.92
CA PHE A 147 17.08 -18.83 -15.04
C PHE A 147 17.47 -20.29 -15.35
N ASP A 148 16.68 -21.02 -16.14
CA ASP A 148 16.93 -22.45 -16.40
C ASP A 148 18.32 -22.69 -17.03
N GLY A 149 19.01 -23.72 -16.54
CA GLY A 149 20.37 -24.07 -16.93
C GLY A 149 21.47 -23.14 -16.37
N LYS A 150 21.12 -22.07 -15.65
CA LYS A 150 22.09 -21.09 -15.12
C LYS A 150 22.43 -21.35 -13.66
N ASP A 151 23.65 -21.02 -13.29
CA ASP A 151 24.12 -21.08 -11.91
C ASP A 151 23.93 -19.70 -11.26
N VAL A 152 22.83 -19.54 -10.52
CA VAL A 152 22.38 -18.23 -10.02
C VAL A 152 22.97 -17.91 -8.64
N ALA A 153 23.19 -18.93 -7.82
CA ALA A 153 23.70 -18.76 -6.46
C ALA A 153 25.09 -18.11 -6.49
N GLY A 154 25.22 -16.93 -5.87
CA GLY A 154 26.46 -16.17 -5.84
C GLY A 154 26.80 -15.39 -7.12
N ALA A 155 25.96 -15.48 -8.16
CA ALA A 155 26.13 -14.78 -9.44
C ALA A 155 25.73 -13.30 -9.37
N ILE A 156 26.07 -12.56 -10.41
CA ILE A 156 25.60 -11.20 -10.67
C ILE A 156 24.68 -11.29 -11.88
N VAL A 157 23.43 -10.90 -11.70
CA VAL A 157 22.38 -11.07 -12.72
C VAL A 157 22.28 -9.80 -13.55
N LEU A 158 22.34 -9.94 -14.87
CA LEU A 158 22.03 -8.91 -15.84
C LEU A 158 20.59 -9.12 -16.34
N MET A 159 19.74 -8.12 -16.17
CA MET A 159 18.31 -8.20 -16.44
C MET A 159 17.87 -6.99 -17.25
N ASP A 160 16.95 -7.18 -18.19
CA ASP A 160 16.34 -6.06 -18.91
C ASP A 160 15.52 -5.21 -17.92
N TYR A 161 15.53 -3.89 -18.10
CA TYR A 161 14.79 -3.02 -17.20
C TYR A 161 13.28 -3.26 -17.27
N ASP A 162 12.71 -3.64 -18.42
CA ASP A 162 11.30 -4.10 -18.56
C ASP A 162 11.13 -5.55 -18.07
N SER A 163 11.06 -5.70 -16.75
CA SER A 163 11.05 -6.96 -16.01
C SER A 163 10.12 -6.97 -14.79
N GLY A 164 9.40 -5.88 -14.51
CA GLY A 164 8.62 -5.68 -13.30
C GLY A 164 9.42 -6.03 -12.03
N ARG A 165 8.80 -6.83 -11.14
CA ARG A 165 9.41 -7.31 -9.89
C ARG A 165 10.28 -8.56 -10.02
N ASN A 166 10.59 -9.03 -11.24
CA ASN A 166 11.30 -10.29 -11.43
C ASN A 166 12.74 -10.30 -10.87
N TRP A 167 13.30 -9.15 -10.50
CA TRP A 167 14.54 -9.08 -9.73
C TRP A 167 14.45 -9.79 -8.37
N LEU A 168 13.23 -9.96 -7.81
CA LEU A 168 12.99 -10.81 -6.64
C LEU A 168 13.27 -12.29 -6.92
N ASN A 169 13.11 -12.76 -8.17
CA ASN A 169 13.51 -14.12 -8.56
C ASN A 169 15.04 -14.26 -8.50
N ALA A 170 15.79 -13.27 -8.97
CA ALA A 170 17.24 -13.27 -8.84
C ALA A 170 17.68 -13.32 -7.35
N ALA A 171 17.05 -12.49 -6.51
CA ALA A 171 17.34 -12.43 -5.08
C ALA A 171 17.04 -13.78 -4.38
N LYS A 172 15.85 -14.36 -4.59
CA LYS A 172 15.46 -15.62 -3.94
C LYS A 172 16.22 -16.84 -4.45
N LEU A 173 16.73 -16.82 -5.68
CA LEU A 173 17.62 -17.86 -6.22
C LEU A 173 19.08 -17.70 -5.72
N GLY A 174 19.39 -16.64 -4.97
CA GLY A 174 20.67 -16.45 -4.30
C GLY A 174 21.70 -15.64 -5.09
N ALA A 175 21.29 -14.84 -6.08
CA ALA A 175 22.18 -13.86 -6.70
C ALA A 175 22.69 -12.84 -5.66
N LYS A 176 23.86 -12.24 -5.90
CA LYS A 176 24.41 -11.20 -5.02
C LYS A 176 23.92 -9.79 -5.37
N ALA A 177 23.67 -9.55 -6.65
CA ALA A 177 23.22 -8.27 -7.17
C ALA A 177 22.50 -8.46 -8.50
N VAL A 178 21.69 -7.46 -8.87
CA VAL A 178 21.10 -7.33 -10.21
C VAL A 178 21.58 -6.03 -10.86
N ILE A 179 21.92 -6.12 -12.14
CA ILE A 179 22.24 -5.02 -13.03
C ILE A 179 21.08 -4.91 -14.03
N PHE A 180 20.32 -3.82 -13.95
CA PHE A 180 19.28 -3.49 -14.92
C PHE A 180 19.87 -2.81 -16.15
N VAL A 181 19.51 -3.30 -17.32
CA VAL A 181 19.90 -2.73 -18.61
C VAL A 181 18.78 -1.87 -19.15
N GLY A 182 19.05 -0.59 -19.38
CA GLY A 182 18.16 0.26 -20.17
C GLY A 182 18.09 -0.25 -21.62
N THR A 183 16.88 -0.45 -22.13
CA THR A 183 16.56 -0.99 -23.49
C THR A 183 15.50 -0.14 -24.20
N GLY A 184 15.14 1.03 -23.68
CA GLY A 184 14.13 1.89 -24.30
C GLY A 184 13.35 2.75 -23.30
N ARG A 185 12.16 3.21 -23.71
CA ARG A 185 11.25 4.01 -22.88
C ARG A 185 10.34 3.08 -22.08
N TYR A 186 10.23 3.32 -20.77
CA TYR A 186 9.39 2.54 -19.86
C TYR A 186 8.38 3.45 -19.17
N ASP A 187 7.31 2.86 -18.67
CA ASP A 187 6.32 3.62 -17.92
C ASP A 187 6.65 3.71 -16.42
N ARG A 188 5.87 4.50 -15.69
CA ARG A 188 6.02 4.75 -14.26
C ARG A 188 5.76 3.48 -13.45
N TYR A 189 4.85 2.62 -13.90
CA TYR A 189 4.56 1.38 -13.22
C TYR A 189 5.81 0.52 -13.18
N GLU A 190 6.49 0.40 -14.33
CA GLU A 190 7.76 -0.31 -14.42
C GLU A 190 8.84 0.27 -13.50
N ALA A 191 8.97 1.59 -13.43
CA ALA A 191 9.91 2.25 -12.51
C ALA A 191 9.60 1.99 -11.04
N LEU A 192 8.31 2.01 -10.65
CA LEU A 192 7.86 1.70 -9.28
C LEU A 192 8.14 0.23 -8.92
N GLU A 193 8.10 -0.70 -9.88
CA GLU A 193 8.40 -2.12 -9.62
C GLU A 193 9.90 -2.41 -9.40
N LYS A 194 10.79 -1.44 -9.66
CA LYS A 194 12.23 -1.61 -9.41
C LYS A 194 12.64 -1.44 -7.96
N PHE A 195 11.74 -1.00 -7.07
CA PHE A 195 11.99 -1.00 -5.62
C PHE A 195 10.82 -1.61 -4.83
N SER A 196 11.14 -2.13 -3.65
CA SER A 196 10.18 -2.74 -2.73
C SER A 196 9.92 -1.79 -1.57
N MET A 197 8.69 -1.80 -1.06
CA MET A 197 8.36 -1.07 0.16
C MET A 197 8.75 -1.82 1.44
N VAL A 198 9.05 -3.12 1.33
CA VAL A 198 9.72 -3.88 2.38
C VAL A 198 11.23 -3.60 2.31
N PRO A 199 11.94 -3.32 3.42
CA PRO A 199 13.36 -2.93 3.43
C PRO A 199 14.30 -4.13 3.19
N VAL A 200 14.13 -4.83 2.06
CA VAL A 200 14.99 -5.93 1.67
C VAL A 200 16.36 -5.43 1.23
N ARG A 201 17.42 -6.04 1.77
CA ARG A 201 18.79 -5.75 1.36
C ARG A 201 19.18 -6.57 0.14
N PHE A 202 19.03 -6.00 -1.04
CA PHE A 202 19.47 -6.60 -2.31
C PHE A 202 20.01 -5.51 -3.24
N THR A 203 21.29 -5.62 -3.60
CA THR A 203 21.97 -4.60 -4.40
C THR A 203 21.41 -4.59 -5.81
N ARG A 204 20.90 -3.43 -6.22
CA ARG A 204 20.31 -3.17 -7.53
C ARG A 204 21.04 -1.99 -8.16
N VAL A 205 21.56 -2.19 -9.36
CA VAL A 205 22.25 -1.14 -10.12
C VAL A 205 21.67 -1.03 -11.53
N TYR A 206 21.82 0.13 -12.15
CA TYR A 206 21.34 0.46 -13.48
C TYR A 206 22.50 0.85 -14.39
N VAL A 207 22.44 0.42 -15.64
CA VAL A 207 23.32 0.86 -16.73
C VAL A 207 22.51 1.22 -17.97
N ASP A 208 23.08 2.09 -18.81
CA ASP A 208 22.50 2.42 -20.10
C ASP A 208 22.58 1.26 -21.11
N GLU A 209 21.95 1.45 -22.26
CA GLU A 209 21.85 0.44 -23.32
C GLU A 209 23.21 0.06 -23.94
N ASN A 210 24.09 1.03 -24.12
CA ASN A 210 25.42 0.82 -24.69
C ASN A 210 26.27 -0.06 -23.76
N THR A 211 26.29 0.29 -22.48
CA THR A 211 26.96 -0.47 -21.43
C THR A 211 26.32 -1.85 -21.25
N GLY A 212 24.99 -1.90 -21.28
CA GLY A 212 24.24 -3.14 -21.21
C GLY A 212 24.59 -4.12 -22.33
N SER A 213 24.76 -3.63 -23.56
CA SER A 213 25.15 -4.44 -24.73
C SER A 213 26.52 -5.09 -24.52
N LEU A 214 27.50 -4.32 -24.04
CA LEU A 214 28.82 -4.85 -23.66
C LEU A 214 28.71 -5.92 -22.57
N LEU A 215 27.90 -5.68 -21.53
CA LEU A 215 27.69 -6.65 -20.46
C LEU A 215 26.98 -7.92 -20.93
N LYS A 216 26.06 -7.83 -21.90
CA LYS A 216 25.42 -9.00 -22.52
C LYS A 216 26.45 -9.87 -23.27
N GLU A 217 27.38 -9.25 -24.00
CA GLU A 217 28.48 -9.98 -24.66
C GLU A 217 29.41 -10.67 -23.65
N LEU A 218 29.74 -9.99 -22.55
CA LEU A 218 30.56 -10.55 -21.47
C LEU A 218 29.84 -11.68 -20.73
N ALA A 219 28.53 -11.56 -20.52
CA ALA A 219 27.71 -12.62 -19.93
C ALA A 219 27.71 -13.88 -20.81
N ALA A 220 27.61 -13.73 -22.13
CA ALA A 220 27.69 -14.85 -23.09
C ALA A 220 29.05 -15.57 -23.03
N LYS A 221 30.13 -14.86 -22.69
CA LYS A 221 31.48 -15.41 -22.48
C LYS A 221 31.71 -15.92 -21.05
N ASN A 222 30.70 -15.92 -20.18
CA ASN A 222 30.80 -16.31 -18.78
C ASN A 222 31.82 -15.50 -17.95
N ALA A 223 31.99 -14.22 -18.29
CA ALA A 223 32.92 -13.33 -17.59
C ALA A 223 32.54 -13.16 -16.11
N ARG A 224 33.54 -12.82 -15.28
CA ARG A 224 33.32 -12.39 -13.91
C ARG A 224 33.37 -10.88 -13.82
N VAL A 225 32.50 -10.31 -13.00
CA VAL A 225 32.50 -8.87 -12.73
C VAL A 225 32.44 -8.63 -11.23
N LYS A 226 32.85 -7.42 -10.84
CA LYS A 226 32.67 -6.89 -9.49
C LYS A 226 31.68 -5.73 -9.57
N VAL A 227 30.62 -5.79 -8.77
CA VAL A 227 29.70 -4.65 -8.57
C VAL A 227 30.05 -4.00 -7.24
N TYR A 228 30.18 -2.69 -7.25
CA TYR A 228 30.32 -1.88 -6.05
C TYR A 228 29.24 -0.79 -6.04
N SER A 229 28.58 -0.62 -4.91
CA SER A 229 27.53 0.39 -4.73
C SER A 229 27.52 0.86 -3.28
N LYS A 230 27.61 2.18 -3.11
CA LYS A 230 27.52 2.88 -1.83
C LYS A 230 26.55 4.06 -1.93
N VAL A 231 25.42 3.92 -1.23
CA VAL A 231 24.38 4.93 -1.06
C VAL A 231 24.21 5.21 0.42
N SER A 232 24.05 6.49 0.76
CA SER A 232 23.88 6.96 2.14
C SER A 232 22.60 7.80 2.24
N LEU A 233 21.79 7.58 3.26
CA LEU A 233 20.65 8.46 3.56
C LEU A 233 21.16 9.65 4.36
N LYS A 234 21.30 10.80 3.72
CA LYS A 234 21.89 12.00 4.35
C LYS A 234 20.84 13.04 4.63
N GLU A 235 20.94 13.68 5.79
CA GLU A 235 20.27 14.95 5.99
C GLU A 235 20.96 16.02 5.13
N ILE A 236 20.18 16.64 4.26
CA ILE A 236 20.62 17.70 3.37
C ILE A 236 19.85 18.98 3.65
N THR A 237 20.42 20.11 3.23
CA THR A 237 19.69 21.39 3.17
C THR A 237 18.97 21.49 1.82
N GLY A 238 17.64 21.61 1.85
CA GLY A 238 16.80 21.98 0.72
C GLY A 238 16.49 23.49 0.70
N TYR A 239 16.03 24.00 -0.45
CA TYR A 239 15.85 25.43 -0.70
C TYR A 239 14.51 25.72 -1.38
N ASN A 240 13.72 26.61 -0.79
CA ASN A 240 12.62 27.27 -1.49
C ASN A 240 13.10 28.64 -1.98
N ILE A 241 12.70 29.02 -3.19
CA ILE A 241 13.02 30.34 -3.75
C ILE A 241 11.76 31.19 -3.71
N ILE A 242 11.78 32.28 -2.96
CA ILE A 242 10.65 33.19 -2.77
C ILE A 242 11.02 34.51 -3.44
N ALA A 243 10.24 34.93 -4.43
CA ALA A 243 10.52 36.14 -5.19
C ALA A 243 9.27 37.02 -5.26
N THR A 244 9.38 38.28 -4.84
CA THR A 244 8.24 39.21 -4.84
C THR A 244 8.41 40.33 -5.86
N LEU A 245 7.37 40.58 -6.63
CA LEU A 245 7.22 41.75 -7.50
C LEU A 245 6.09 42.63 -6.94
N GLU A 246 6.46 43.82 -6.46
CA GLU A 246 5.52 44.76 -5.87
C GLU A 246 4.49 45.24 -6.90
N GLY A 247 3.21 45.17 -6.51
CA GLY A 247 2.08 45.65 -7.30
C GLY A 247 2.02 47.17 -7.40
N THR A 248 1.05 47.68 -8.15
CA THR A 248 0.88 49.12 -8.36
C THR A 248 -0.04 49.76 -7.31
N SER A 249 -1.32 49.36 -7.23
CA SER A 249 -2.32 49.97 -6.35
C SER A 249 -2.73 49.13 -5.13
N LEU A 250 -2.56 47.80 -5.16
CA LEU A 250 -2.99 46.85 -4.11
C LEU A 250 -1.78 46.11 -3.52
N LYS A 251 -0.79 46.87 -3.06
CA LYS A 251 0.55 46.37 -2.70
C LYS A 251 0.59 45.41 -1.51
N ASP A 252 -0.33 45.56 -0.55
CA ASP A 252 -0.47 44.69 0.62
C ASP A 252 -1.19 43.37 0.31
N GLN A 253 -1.84 43.26 -0.86
CA GLN A 253 -2.54 42.07 -1.32
C GLN A 253 -1.66 41.25 -2.26
N ILE A 254 -1.46 39.98 -1.92
CA ILE A 254 -0.55 39.08 -2.62
C ILE A 254 -1.32 37.97 -3.32
N ILE A 255 -1.01 37.77 -4.59
CA ILE A 255 -1.29 36.53 -5.31
C ILE A 255 0.03 35.75 -5.38
N ALA A 256 0.07 34.63 -4.64
CA ALA A 256 1.21 33.75 -4.65
C ALA A 256 1.03 32.68 -5.73
N ILE A 257 2.08 32.40 -6.49
CA ILE A 257 2.10 31.41 -7.57
C ILE A 257 3.30 30.51 -7.33
N SER A 258 3.11 29.20 -7.40
CA SER A 258 4.16 28.24 -7.11
C SER A 258 4.24 27.11 -8.13
N ALA A 259 5.43 26.53 -8.21
CA ALA A 259 5.72 25.31 -8.93
C ALA A 259 6.92 24.65 -8.27
N ARG A 260 7.08 23.35 -8.49
CA ARG A 260 8.24 22.59 -7.99
C ARG A 260 9.31 22.47 -9.06
N TYR A 261 10.57 22.41 -8.63
CA TYR A 261 11.72 22.28 -9.54
C TYR A 261 12.60 21.04 -9.29
N ASP A 262 12.38 20.34 -8.17
CA ASP A 262 12.95 19.02 -7.92
C ASP A 262 12.28 17.95 -8.80
N SER A 263 12.95 16.81 -8.94
CA SER A 263 12.45 15.67 -9.71
C SER A 263 12.70 14.35 -9.00
N TRP A 264 12.11 13.27 -9.50
CA TRP A 264 12.37 11.93 -8.99
C TRP A 264 12.73 10.93 -10.09
N SER A 265 13.61 9.99 -9.75
CA SER A 265 13.82 8.77 -10.51
C SER A 265 14.13 7.62 -9.57
N VAL A 266 13.75 6.41 -9.96
CA VAL A 266 14.20 5.20 -9.25
C VAL A 266 15.72 5.02 -9.31
N VAL A 267 16.42 5.74 -10.18
CA VAL A 267 17.88 5.88 -10.21
C VAL A 267 18.21 7.30 -9.75
N PRO A 268 18.47 7.56 -8.46
CA PRO A 268 18.55 8.92 -7.92
C PRO A 268 19.61 9.80 -8.61
N ALA A 269 20.72 9.21 -9.05
CA ALA A 269 21.78 9.91 -9.78
C ALA A 269 21.41 10.31 -11.21
N LYS A 270 20.29 9.82 -11.75
CA LYS A 270 19.84 10.07 -13.13
C LYS A 270 18.34 10.36 -13.17
N SER A 271 17.98 11.64 -13.03
CA SER A 271 16.58 12.11 -13.09
C SER A 271 16.45 13.36 -13.99
N PRO A 272 16.50 13.20 -15.34
CA PRO A 272 16.29 14.31 -16.26
C PRO A 272 14.87 14.88 -16.20
N ALA A 273 13.87 14.01 -16.10
CA ALA A 273 12.46 14.31 -15.81
C ALA A 273 11.95 15.63 -16.42
N ALA A 274 11.97 15.74 -17.75
CA ALA A 274 11.54 16.92 -18.48
C ALA A 274 10.04 17.21 -18.24
N GLY A 275 9.20 16.17 -18.18
CA GLY A 275 7.78 16.33 -17.86
C GLY A 275 7.52 16.99 -16.50
N GLU A 276 8.39 16.75 -15.50
CA GLU A 276 8.31 17.40 -14.19
C GLU A 276 8.79 18.87 -14.21
N ALA A 277 9.51 19.29 -15.25
CA ALA A 277 9.96 20.66 -15.41
C ALA A 277 8.93 21.59 -16.07
N ILE A 278 7.80 21.05 -16.56
CA ILE A 278 6.77 21.85 -17.26
C ILE A 278 6.23 22.95 -16.34
N GLY A 279 5.80 22.59 -15.13
CA GLY A 279 5.21 23.55 -14.18
C GLY A 279 6.14 24.72 -13.82
N ILE A 280 7.40 24.43 -13.47
CA ILE A 280 8.38 25.49 -13.16
C ILE A 280 8.72 26.33 -14.38
N SER A 281 8.79 25.73 -15.57
CA SER A 281 9.06 26.46 -16.81
C SER A 281 7.92 27.41 -17.17
N THR A 282 6.67 26.97 -16.99
CA THR A 282 5.49 27.84 -17.12
C THR A 282 5.51 28.96 -16.07
N LEU A 283 5.89 28.67 -14.83
CA LEU A 283 6.01 29.68 -13.77
C LEU A 283 7.04 30.77 -14.11
N LEU A 284 8.20 30.40 -14.66
CA LEU A 284 9.23 31.36 -15.06
C LEU A 284 8.75 32.27 -16.20
N GLU A 285 8.06 31.72 -17.20
CA GLU A 285 7.50 32.52 -18.29
C GLU A 285 6.38 33.45 -17.80
N LEU A 286 5.54 33.00 -16.85
CA LEU A 286 4.56 33.87 -16.18
C LEU A 286 5.24 34.97 -15.36
N ALA A 287 6.36 34.67 -14.69
CA ALA A 287 7.12 35.67 -13.94
C ALA A 287 7.69 36.77 -14.86
N ARG A 288 8.18 36.39 -16.05
CA ARG A 288 8.59 37.33 -17.10
C ARG A 288 7.42 38.21 -17.54
N PHE A 289 6.26 37.61 -17.83
CA PHE A 289 5.06 38.34 -18.23
C PHE A 289 4.66 39.41 -17.20
N PHE A 290 4.60 39.07 -15.92
CA PHE A 290 4.23 40.03 -14.86
C PHE A 290 5.28 41.12 -14.61
N ALA A 291 6.56 40.83 -14.87
CA ALA A 291 7.61 41.85 -14.79
C ALA A 291 7.43 42.93 -15.88
N GLU A 292 7.00 42.52 -17.08
CA GLU A 292 6.70 43.42 -18.20
C GLU A 292 5.34 44.11 -18.04
N HIS A 293 4.37 43.43 -17.45
CA HIS A 293 2.99 43.90 -17.27
C HIS A 293 2.61 43.93 -15.79
N ARG A 294 3.12 44.94 -15.06
CA ARG A 294 2.95 45.02 -13.61
C ARG A 294 1.47 45.06 -13.19
N PRO A 295 1.00 44.10 -12.37
CA PRO A 295 -0.39 44.07 -11.93
C PRO A 295 -0.67 45.02 -10.75
N LYS A 296 -1.94 45.14 -10.36
CA LYS A 296 -2.38 45.91 -9.19
C LYS A 296 -1.90 45.28 -7.89
N ARG A 297 -2.08 43.96 -7.73
CA ARG A 297 -1.62 43.19 -6.56
C ARG A 297 -0.14 42.84 -6.65
N THR A 298 0.48 42.61 -5.50
CA THR A 298 1.84 42.07 -5.45
C THR A 298 1.84 40.61 -5.89
N ILE A 299 2.80 40.23 -6.74
CA ILE A 299 3.00 38.84 -7.16
C ILE A 299 4.11 38.22 -6.32
N MET A 300 3.85 37.05 -5.76
CA MET A 300 4.86 36.25 -5.08
C MET A 300 5.08 34.94 -5.83
N ILE A 301 6.25 34.76 -6.41
CA ILE A 301 6.68 33.52 -7.03
C ILE A 301 7.36 32.66 -5.97
N VAL A 302 6.94 31.39 -5.85
CA VAL A 302 7.55 30.43 -4.94
C VAL A 302 7.94 29.16 -5.69
N ALA A 303 9.24 28.93 -5.87
CA ALA A 303 9.73 27.66 -6.41
C ALA A 303 10.06 26.70 -5.25
N PHE A 304 9.29 25.61 -5.12
CA PHE A 304 9.43 24.61 -4.06
C PHE A 304 10.39 23.49 -4.44
N SER A 305 11.00 22.89 -3.42
CA SER A 305 11.74 21.62 -3.52
C SER A 305 11.33 20.63 -2.43
N GLY A 306 11.86 19.41 -2.47
CA GLY A 306 11.50 18.33 -1.54
C GLY A 306 10.07 17.83 -1.73
N HIS A 307 9.49 17.94 -2.93
CA HIS A 307 8.15 17.42 -3.23
C HIS A 307 8.10 15.92 -2.99
N TRP A 308 9.11 15.19 -3.48
CA TRP A 308 9.23 13.73 -3.35
C TRP A 308 9.66 13.24 -1.96
N ASN A 309 10.01 14.17 -1.06
CA ASN A 309 10.36 13.92 0.34
C ASN A 309 9.20 14.30 1.28
N GLY A 310 7.97 13.95 0.86
CA GLY A 310 6.75 14.29 1.56
C GLY A 310 6.42 15.77 1.54
N LEU A 311 6.62 16.51 0.45
CA LEU A 311 6.35 17.97 0.41
C LEU A 311 7.17 18.76 1.46
N ALA A 312 8.43 18.37 1.69
CA ALA A 312 9.28 18.93 2.73
C ALA A 312 9.42 20.46 2.62
N GLY A 313 9.65 20.99 1.41
CA GLY A 313 9.79 22.42 1.18
C GLY A 313 8.50 23.19 1.44
N ALA A 314 7.36 22.72 0.93
CA ALA A 314 6.06 23.37 1.15
C ALA A 314 5.64 23.36 2.63
N ARG A 315 5.87 22.26 3.37
CA ARG A 315 5.64 22.22 4.81
C ARG A 315 6.55 23.17 5.58
N ALA A 316 7.84 23.19 5.24
CA ALA A 316 8.80 24.10 5.87
C ALA A 316 8.40 25.56 5.61
N PHE A 317 8.01 25.91 4.37
CA PHE A 317 7.49 27.24 4.05
C PHE A 317 6.25 27.60 4.87
N ALA A 318 5.29 26.68 4.99
CA ALA A 318 4.10 26.90 5.81
C ALA A 318 4.48 27.24 7.26
N ARG A 319 5.36 26.44 7.86
CA ARG A 319 5.83 26.60 9.25
C ARG A 319 6.67 27.86 9.46
N ASP A 320 7.64 28.10 8.58
CA ASP A 320 8.74 29.02 8.83
C ASP A 320 8.52 30.41 8.26
N VAL A 321 7.65 30.53 7.26
CA VAL A 321 7.34 31.79 6.56
C VAL A 321 5.87 32.16 6.79
N LEU A 322 4.94 31.31 6.37
CA LEU A 322 3.53 31.65 6.27
C LEU A 322 2.84 31.78 7.63
N LEU A 323 3.20 30.94 8.61
CA LEU A 323 2.70 30.98 9.98
C LEU A 323 3.44 31.98 10.90
N LYS A 324 4.10 32.98 10.31
CA LYS A 324 4.78 34.08 11.03
C LYS A 324 4.37 35.45 10.47
N LYS A 325 4.77 36.53 11.17
CA LYS A 325 4.69 37.90 10.63
C LYS A 325 5.57 38.02 9.38
N PRO A 326 5.18 38.80 8.36
CA PRO A 326 4.04 39.72 8.32
C PRO A 326 2.67 39.09 7.96
N PHE A 327 2.64 37.81 7.58
CA PHE A 327 1.40 37.19 7.06
C PHE A 327 0.35 36.96 8.16
N THR A 328 0.78 36.56 9.37
CA THR A 328 -0.16 36.37 10.49
C THR A 328 -0.67 37.69 11.07
N SER A 329 0.05 38.81 10.88
CA SER A 329 -0.40 40.14 11.34
C SER A 329 -1.29 40.85 10.33
N GLY A 330 -1.33 40.39 9.08
CA GLY A 330 -2.08 41.03 7.99
C GLY A 330 -1.40 42.26 7.40
N GLU A 331 -0.13 42.50 7.73
CA GLU A 331 0.71 43.49 7.04
C GLU A 331 0.88 43.12 5.56
N LEU A 332 1.03 41.82 5.28
CA LEU A 332 0.97 41.26 3.93
C LEU A 332 -0.11 40.18 3.90
N LYS A 333 -1.06 40.30 2.97
CA LYS A 333 -2.25 39.45 2.90
C LYS A 333 -2.16 38.53 1.69
N ILE A 334 -1.94 37.24 1.91
CA ILE A 334 -2.10 36.23 0.85
C ILE A 334 -3.60 36.10 0.53
N TYR A 335 -4.02 36.58 -0.63
CA TYR A 335 -5.42 36.47 -1.09
C TYR A 335 -5.68 35.11 -1.75
N SER A 336 -4.70 34.59 -2.49
CA SER A 336 -4.75 33.27 -3.11
C SER A 336 -3.34 32.73 -3.28
N PHE A 337 -3.19 31.42 -3.13
CA PHE A 337 -1.94 30.71 -3.39
C PHE A 337 -2.19 29.63 -4.44
N VAL A 338 -1.64 29.83 -5.65
CA VAL A 338 -1.93 29.02 -6.83
C VAL A 338 -0.71 28.15 -7.17
N GLY A 339 -0.87 26.84 -7.19
CA GLY A 339 0.14 25.90 -7.68
C GLY A 339 0.00 25.62 -9.17
N ILE A 340 1.12 25.39 -9.84
CA ILE A 340 1.20 24.94 -11.24
C ILE A 340 1.89 23.57 -11.22
N ASP A 341 1.09 22.52 -11.30
CA ASP A 341 1.54 21.12 -11.37
C ASP A 341 0.88 20.44 -12.56
N ILE A 342 1.27 20.90 -13.76
CA ILE A 342 0.71 20.47 -15.04
C ILE A 342 1.68 19.54 -15.78
N GLY A 343 1.12 18.69 -16.65
CA GLY A 343 1.83 17.92 -17.65
C GLY A 343 1.33 18.24 -19.06
N ASP A 344 1.45 17.28 -19.96
CA ASP A 344 1.30 17.48 -21.41
C ASP A 344 0.19 16.63 -22.04
N GLU A 345 -0.44 15.73 -21.30
CA GLU A 345 -1.38 14.75 -21.87
C GLU A 345 -2.69 15.38 -22.38
N ASN A 346 -3.15 16.50 -21.82
CA ASN A 346 -4.44 17.11 -22.13
C ASN A 346 -4.34 18.65 -22.11
N PRO A 347 -4.93 19.40 -23.06
CA PRO A 347 -4.96 20.86 -22.99
C PRO A 347 -5.86 21.40 -21.86
N LYS A 348 -6.72 20.53 -21.30
CA LYS A 348 -7.66 20.88 -20.25
C LYS A 348 -7.04 20.76 -18.86
N LEU A 349 -7.38 21.70 -17.99
CA LEU A 349 -6.95 21.76 -16.59
C LEU A 349 -8.04 21.30 -15.63
N SER A 350 -7.61 20.80 -14.48
CA SER A 350 -8.39 20.48 -13.28
C SER A 350 -7.80 21.29 -12.12
N VAL A 351 -8.66 21.89 -11.31
CA VAL A 351 -8.27 22.69 -10.15
C VAL A 351 -8.54 21.91 -8.88
N LEU A 352 -7.46 21.57 -8.18
CA LEU A 352 -7.42 20.64 -7.06
C LEU A 352 -6.82 21.32 -5.83
N TYR A 353 -7.18 20.86 -4.63
CA TYR A 353 -6.72 21.48 -3.37
C TYR A 353 -6.16 20.49 -2.35
N ALA A 354 -6.50 19.21 -2.51
CA ALA A 354 -6.08 18.13 -1.63
C ALA A 354 -5.50 17.01 -2.49
N GLY A 355 -4.60 16.23 -1.93
CA GLY A 355 -3.94 15.12 -2.60
C GLY A 355 -3.47 14.07 -1.58
N TYR A 356 -2.59 13.18 -2.01
CA TYR A 356 -2.05 12.07 -1.21
C TYR A 356 -0.83 12.45 -0.35
N GLY A 357 -0.39 13.72 -0.36
CA GLY A 357 0.80 14.17 0.35
C GLY A 357 0.61 14.17 1.86
N ILE A 358 -0.17 15.12 2.37
CA ILE A 358 -0.57 15.14 3.80
C ILE A 358 -1.98 14.57 4.01
N ARG A 359 -2.64 14.13 2.93
CA ARG A 359 -4.01 13.61 2.91
C ARG A 359 -4.98 14.53 3.65
N PHE A 360 -4.91 15.82 3.30
CA PHE A 360 -5.84 16.81 3.81
C PHE A 360 -7.27 16.39 3.44
N ILE A 361 -8.10 16.06 4.44
CA ILE A 361 -9.40 15.44 4.22
C ILE A 361 -10.30 16.39 3.43
N ALA A 362 -10.91 15.86 2.37
CA ALA A 362 -11.92 16.54 1.58
C ALA A 362 -13.30 15.99 1.91
N SER A 363 -14.06 16.75 2.68
CA SER A 363 -15.49 16.51 2.89
C SER A 363 -16.32 17.52 2.10
N ASP A 364 -17.62 17.21 1.99
CA ASP A 364 -18.68 18.11 1.51
C ASP A 364 -18.61 19.50 2.15
N ARG A 365 -18.32 19.55 3.45
CA ARG A 365 -18.20 20.78 4.24
C ARG A 365 -16.87 21.51 4.02
N ILE A 366 -15.77 20.79 3.83
CA ILE A 366 -14.43 21.39 3.59
C ILE A 366 -14.34 21.99 2.17
N SER A 367 -14.97 21.36 1.18
CA SER A 367 -15.05 21.91 -0.19
C SER A 367 -15.81 23.24 -0.22
N GLY A 368 -16.91 23.34 0.55
CA GLY A 368 -17.62 24.61 0.77
C GLY A 368 -16.81 25.64 1.57
N TYR A 369 -15.87 25.21 2.39
CA TYR A 369 -14.95 26.10 3.11
C TYR A 369 -13.89 26.70 2.18
N LEU A 370 -13.23 25.92 1.32
CA LEU A 370 -12.24 26.46 0.37
C LEU A 370 -12.84 27.22 -0.79
N ALA A 371 -14.14 27.03 -1.07
CA ALA A 371 -14.87 27.79 -2.05
C ALA A 371 -15.77 28.85 -1.40
N PRO A 372 -15.27 30.09 -1.18
CA PRO A 372 -16.16 31.23 -1.11
C PRO A 372 -17.15 31.19 -2.28
N VAL A 373 -18.41 31.51 -2.00
CA VAL A 373 -19.46 31.64 -3.02
C VAL A 373 -19.00 32.61 -4.11
N GLU A 374 -18.16 33.57 -3.74
CA GLU A 374 -17.52 34.58 -4.56
C GLU A 374 -16.49 33.97 -5.54
N LEU A 375 -15.69 32.99 -5.10
CA LEU A 375 -14.82 32.24 -6.01
C LEU A 375 -15.64 31.47 -7.03
N ARG A 376 -16.83 30.97 -6.68
CA ARG A 376 -17.70 30.25 -7.63
C ARG A 376 -18.07 31.14 -8.84
N PHE A 377 -18.27 32.43 -8.62
CA PHE A 377 -18.63 33.38 -9.67
C PHE A 377 -17.41 33.97 -10.41
N THR A 378 -16.28 34.22 -9.72
CA THR A 378 -15.09 34.83 -10.35
C THR A 378 -14.32 33.89 -11.28
N ARG A 379 -14.44 32.57 -11.09
CA ARG A 379 -13.71 31.51 -11.84
C ARG A 379 -13.76 31.60 -13.36
N ASN A 380 -14.97 31.77 -13.90
CA ASN A 380 -15.18 31.84 -15.34
C ASN A 380 -15.47 33.27 -15.79
N SER A 381 -15.78 34.19 -14.86
CA SER A 381 -16.14 35.57 -15.20
C SER A 381 -15.00 36.29 -15.92
N TYR A 382 -13.73 35.99 -15.60
CA TYR A 382 -12.58 36.56 -16.29
C TYR A 382 -12.57 36.18 -17.77
N LEU A 383 -12.91 34.94 -18.12
CA LEU A 383 -12.99 34.51 -19.52
C LEU A 383 -14.12 35.22 -20.29
N TYR A 384 -15.14 35.74 -19.62
CA TYR A 384 -16.19 36.55 -20.25
C TYR A 384 -15.87 38.06 -20.30
N SER A 385 -14.71 38.49 -19.78
CA SER A 385 -14.29 39.89 -19.84
C SER A 385 -13.97 40.31 -21.27
N LYS A 386 -14.44 41.49 -21.68
CA LYS A 386 -14.22 42.03 -23.04
C LYS A 386 -12.83 42.63 -23.17
N THR A 387 -12.17 42.30 -24.27
CA THR A 387 -10.87 42.87 -24.69
C THR A 387 -11.07 44.17 -25.48
N SER A 388 -9.98 44.91 -25.74
CA SER A 388 -9.97 46.07 -26.64
C SER A 388 -10.50 45.79 -28.06
N THR A 389 -10.49 44.53 -28.50
CA THR A 389 -11.04 44.11 -29.81
C THR A 389 -12.56 43.90 -29.81
N GLY A 390 -13.22 44.02 -28.65
CA GLY A 390 -14.65 43.74 -28.47
C GLY A 390 -14.99 42.25 -28.28
N LYS A 391 -14.06 41.34 -28.57
CA LYS A 391 -14.16 39.90 -28.24
C LYS A 391 -13.94 39.65 -26.75
N THR A 392 -14.57 38.63 -26.22
CA THR A 392 -14.29 38.09 -24.88
C THR A 392 -12.97 37.33 -24.85
N LEU A 393 -12.34 37.23 -23.67
CA LEU A 393 -11.12 36.43 -23.49
C LEU A 393 -11.31 34.96 -23.87
N PHE A 394 -12.49 34.39 -23.61
CA PHE A 394 -12.87 33.06 -24.04
C PHE A 394 -12.80 32.91 -25.56
N GLU A 395 -13.38 33.84 -26.31
CA GLU A 395 -13.36 33.78 -27.78
C GLU A 395 -11.93 33.86 -28.35
N VAL A 396 -11.09 34.72 -27.76
CA VAL A 396 -9.68 34.85 -28.16
C VAL A 396 -8.90 33.57 -27.83
N LEU A 397 -9.06 33.03 -26.62
CA LEU A 397 -8.41 31.81 -26.19
C LEU A 397 -8.88 30.60 -27.01
N ALA A 398 -10.18 30.50 -27.30
CA ALA A 398 -10.76 29.44 -28.12
C ALA A 398 -10.25 29.47 -29.57
N ASP A 399 -10.17 30.65 -30.20
CA ASP A 399 -9.59 30.79 -31.55
C ASP A 399 -8.11 30.40 -31.54
N THR A 400 -7.35 30.89 -30.55
CA THR A 400 -5.91 30.60 -30.41
C THR A 400 -5.65 29.10 -30.19
N ALA A 401 -6.35 28.49 -29.23
CA ALA A 401 -6.23 27.06 -28.94
C ALA A 401 -6.68 26.18 -30.10
N SER A 402 -7.69 26.61 -30.86
CA SER A 402 -8.15 25.89 -32.06
C SER A 402 -7.09 25.92 -33.16
N ARG A 403 -6.36 27.04 -33.32
CA ARG A 403 -5.25 27.15 -34.27
C ARG A 403 -4.04 26.31 -33.86
N ILE A 404 -3.73 26.29 -32.56
CA ILE A 404 -2.59 25.52 -32.02
C ILE A 404 -2.85 24.02 -32.13
N THR A 405 -3.98 23.54 -31.61
CA THR A 405 -4.23 22.10 -31.45
C THR A 405 -4.98 21.45 -32.62
N GLY A 406 -5.58 22.25 -33.50
CA GLY A 406 -6.51 21.79 -34.54
C GLY A 406 -7.87 21.30 -34.00
N ARG A 407 -8.14 21.44 -32.69
CA ARG A 407 -9.38 21.00 -32.04
C ARG A 407 -10.35 22.15 -31.85
N ARG A 408 -11.65 21.87 -31.81
CA ARG A 408 -12.66 22.90 -31.58
C ARG A 408 -12.92 23.07 -30.07
N PHE A 409 -12.79 24.30 -29.58
CA PHE A 409 -13.14 24.69 -28.21
C PHE A 409 -14.44 25.50 -28.24
N THR A 410 -15.45 25.07 -27.50
CA THR A 410 -16.81 25.64 -27.56
C THR A 410 -17.36 26.09 -26.22
N SER A 411 -16.74 25.64 -25.11
CA SER A 411 -17.12 25.99 -23.75
C SER A 411 -15.90 26.29 -22.89
N VAL A 412 -16.11 27.03 -21.79
CA VAL A 412 -15.05 27.29 -20.79
C VAL A 412 -14.58 25.99 -20.15
N GLU A 413 -15.50 25.04 -20.00
CA GLU A 413 -15.24 23.69 -19.52
C GLU A 413 -14.28 22.90 -20.41
N ASP A 414 -14.00 23.33 -21.65
CA ASP A 414 -12.97 22.70 -22.49
C ASP A 414 -11.54 23.07 -22.02
N PHE A 415 -11.39 24.16 -21.26
CA PHE A 415 -10.10 24.67 -20.76
C PHE A 415 -9.84 24.34 -19.30
N VAL A 416 -10.83 24.51 -18.43
CA VAL A 416 -10.64 24.40 -16.98
C VAL A 416 -11.84 23.79 -16.28
N ARG A 417 -11.56 22.84 -15.37
CA ARG A 417 -12.52 22.27 -14.41
C ARG A 417 -12.20 22.74 -13.00
N TRP A 418 -13.22 23.20 -12.30
CA TRP A 418 -13.11 23.69 -10.93
C TRP A 418 -13.57 22.64 -9.90
N ASP A 419 -12.83 21.54 -9.80
CA ASP A 419 -13.19 20.35 -9.03
C ASP A 419 -13.20 20.57 -7.50
N ILE A 420 -12.54 21.64 -7.02
CA ILE A 420 -12.65 22.16 -5.64
C ILE A 420 -14.09 22.40 -5.14
N VAL A 421 -15.10 22.48 -6.03
CA VAL A 421 -16.52 22.72 -5.67
C VAL A 421 -17.45 21.52 -5.83
N SER A 422 -17.02 20.42 -6.44
CA SER A 422 -17.89 19.27 -6.73
C SER A 422 -17.78 18.10 -5.75
N GLN A 423 -17.07 18.24 -4.62
CA GLN A 423 -16.67 17.14 -3.72
C GLN A 423 -15.66 16.17 -4.36
N ASP A 424 -15.05 16.56 -5.47
CA ASP A 424 -14.13 15.74 -6.26
C ASP A 424 -12.69 16.14 -5.95
N TRP A 425 -12.21 15.88 -4.72
CA TRP A 425 -10.85 16.33 -4.37
C TRP A 425 -9.77 15.70 -5.23
N TRP A 426 -9.99 14.50 -5.76
CA TRP A 426 -9.12 13.86 -6.75
C TRP A 426 -9.47 14.22 -8.19
N GLY A 427 -10.52 15.01 -8.42
CA GLY A 427 -11.02 15.41 -9.75
C GLY A 427 -11.19 14.22 -10.69
N ASP A 428 -10.44 14.26 -11.78
CA ASP A 428 -10.31 13.19 -12.79
C ASP A 428 -8.91 12.54 -12.82
N GLN A 429 -8.14 12.68 -11.74
CA GLN A 429 -6.77 12.18 -11.68
C GLN A 429 -6.74 10.65 -11.53
N ASN A 430 -5.91 10.01 -12.36
CA ASN A 430 -5.85 8.55 -12.47
C ASN A 430 -4.69 7.91 -11.67
N TYR A 431 -4.06 8.66 -10.78
CA TYR A 431 -2.95 8.19 -9.95
C TYR A 431 -2.89 8.95 -8.61
N PRO A 432 -2.24 8.40 -7.56
CA PRO A 432 -2.01 9.16 -6.33
C PRO A 432 -1.01 10.29 -6.58
N TYR A 433 -1.48 11.52 -6.53
CA TYR A 433 -0.69 12.74 -6.71
C TYR A 433 -0.55 13.50 -5.39
N MET A 434 0.43 14.39 -5.29
CA MET A 434 0.59 15.31 -4.16
C MET A 434 0.60 16.74 -4.69
N LEU A 435 0.13 17.72 -3.92
CA LEU A 435 0.22 19.13 -4.29
C LEU A 435 1.04 19.90 -3.26
N ASP A 436 1.99 20.70 -3.72
CA ASP A 436 2.74 21.63 -2.85
C ASP A 436 1.84 22.69 -2.20
N THR A 437 0.60 22.84 -2.67
CA THR A 437 -0.42 23.69 -2.03
C THR A 437 -1.16 23.02 -0.88
N GLU A 438 -1.14 21.69 -0.73
CA GLU A 438 -1.82 21.00 0.39
C GLU A 438 -1.35 21.52 1.76
N PRO A 439 -0.02 21.65 2.02
CA PRO A 439 0.49 22.16 3.28
C PRO A 439 0.00 23.60 3.57
N LEU A 440 -0.28 24.37 2.52
CA LEU A 440 -0.71 25.76 2.63
C LEU A 440 -2.21 25.85 2.89
N ALA A 441 -3.01 25.00 2.24
CA ALA A 441 -4.43 24.85 2.52
C ALA A 441 -4.66 24.40 3.98
N LEU A 442 -3.83 23.47 4.48
CA LEU A 442 -3.82 23.07 5.88
C LEU A 442 -3.46 24.24 6.81
N ALA A 443 -2.67 25.23 6.36
CA ALA A 443 -2.34 26.43 7.13
C ALA A 443 -3.47 27.48 7.18
N ASN A 444 -4.70 27.14 6.77
CA ASN A 444 -5.88 28.01 6.69
C ASN A 444 -5.83 29.04 5.53
N VAL A 445 -4.93 28.88 4.56
CA VAL A 445 -4.83 29.76 3.39
C VAL A 445 -5.65 29.24 2.23
N LEU A 446 -6.22 30.14 1.43
CA LEU A 446 -6.84 29.77 0.17
C LEU A 446 -5.76 29.29 -0.82
N ALA A 447 -5.53 27.99 -0.88
CA ALA A 447 -4.52 27.37 -1.72
C ALA A 447 -5.10 26.25 -2.59
N TYR A 448 -4.74 26.24 -3.87
CA TYR A 448 -5.16 25.24 -4.86
C TYR A 448 -4.14 25.18 -6.00
N SER A 449 -4.14 24.10 -6.76
CA SER A 449 -3.23 23.88 -7.88
C SER A 449 -3.99 23.62 -9.18
N PHE A 450 -3.49 24.20 -10.28
CA PHE A 450 -3.81 23.77 -11.63
C PHE A 450 -3.03 22.50 -11.94
N LYS A 451 -3.77 21.47 -12.36
CA LYS A 451 -3.25 20.17 -12.76
C LYS A 451 -3.85 19.77 -14.09
N THR A 452 -3.15 18.98 -14.90
CA THR A 452 -3.70 18.52 -16.18
C THR A 452 -4.85 17.55 -15.95
N ALA A 453 -5.96 17.75 -16.62
CA ALA A 453 -7.16 16.95 -16.45
C ALA A 453 -6.97 15.55 -17.07
N GLY A 454 -7.23 14.49 -16.30
CA GLY A 454 -7.08 13.09 -16.73
C GLY A 454 -5.63 12.63 -16.86
N GLN A 455 -4.68 13.38 -16.29
CA GLN A 455 -3.24 13.12 -16.37
C GLN A 455 -2.90 11.74 -15.81
N ARG A 456 -2.06 10.99 -16.54
CA ARG A 456 -1.58 9.68 -16.11
C ARG A 456 -0.13 9.74 -15.65
N ASN A 457 0.70 10.60 -16.25
CA ASN A 457 2.15 10.72 -15.98
C ASN A 457 2.87 9.39 -16.11
N LEU A 458 2.69 8.76 -17.27
CA LEU A 458 3.29 7.47 -17.55
C LEU A 458 4.82 7.51 -17.57
N TRP A 459 5.48 8.65 -17.74
CA TRP A 459 6.95 8.70 -17.86
C TRP A 459 7.69 9.01 -16.55
N TRP A 460 6.98 9.35 -15.47
CA TRP A 460 7.59 9.71 -14.19
C TRP A 460 8.44 8.60 -13.58
N GLY A 461 9.55 8.98 -12.95
CA GLY A 461 10.44 8.04 -12.25
C GLY A 461 11.50 7.38 -13.11
N ASN A 462 11.46 7.57 -14.44
CA ASN A 462 12.39 6.92 -15.34
C ASN A 462 13.75 7.64 -15.41
N PRO A 463 14.84 6.89 -15.62
CA PRO A 463 16.17 7.46 -15.82
C PRO A 463 16.38 8.03 -17.24
N PHE A 464 15.37 7.96 -18.11
CA PHE A 464 15.42 8.47 -19.48
C PHE A 464 14.93 9.91 -19.54
N ASN A 465 15.47 10.68 -20.50
CA ASN A 465 14.97 12.02 -20.79
C ASN A 465 13.72 11.92 -21.68
N ASP A 466 12.58 12.31 -21.13
CA ASP A 466 11.25 12.33 -21.73
C ASP A 466 10.93 13.63 -22.47
N PHE A 467 11.89 14.55 -22.66
CA PHE A 467 11.68 15.82 -23.37
C PHE A 467 10.97 15.65 -24.72
N TYR A 468 11.39 14.67 -25.51
CA TYR A 468 10.85 14.42 -26.84
C TYR A 468 9.47 13.74 -26.85
N THR A 469 8.90 13.42 -25.69
CA THR A 469 7.53 12.89 -25.58
C THR A 469 6.51 13.96 -25.25
N ILE A 470 6.97 15.16 -24.87
CA ILE A 470 6.11 16.25 -24.43
C ILE A 470 5.28 16.78 -25.59
N ASN A 471 3.95 16.81 -25.42
CA ASN A 471 3.06 17.55 -26.31
C ASN A 471 3.02 19.04 -25.95
N PHE A 472 3.81 19.85 -26.66
CA PHE A 472 3.91 21.29 -26.40
C PHE A 472 2.64 22.08 -26.75
N ASP A 473 1.81 21.61 -27.68
CA ASP A 473 0.53 22.26 -28.01
C ASP A 473 -0.41 22.27 -26.79
N ASN A 474 -0.49 21.14 -26.09
CA ASN A 474 -1.29 21.02 -24.88
C ASN A 474 -0.71 21.85 -23.74
N VAL A 475 0.62 21.84 -23.57
CA VAL A 475 1.31 22.68 -22.57
C VAL A 475 1.04 24.15 -22.84
N TYR A 476 1.07 24.57 -24.11
CA TYR A 476 0.87 25.97 -24.47
C TYR A 476 -0.55 26.43 -24.14
N VAL A 477 -1.58 25.67 -24.55
CA VAL A 477 -2.98 25.99 -24.23
C VAL A 477 -3.20 26.07 -22.71
N GLN A 478 -2.60 25.16 -21.93
CA GLN A 478 -2.66 25.20 -20.47
C GLN A 478 -1.99 26.46 -19.90
N ALA A 479 -0.79 26.81 -20.38
CA ALA A 479 -0.07 28.00 -19.95
C ALA A 479 -0.86 29.29 -20.22
N LEU A 480 -1.46 29.42 -21.41
CA LEU A 480 -2.33 30.55 -21.77
C LEU A 480 -3.55 30.62 -20.86
N THR A 481 -4.19 29.47 -20.59
CA THR A 481 -5.35 29.40 -19.70
C THR A 481 -4.98 29.86 -18.29
N ILE A 482 -3.86 29.38 -17.74
CA ILE A 482 -3.36 29.78 -16.41
C ILE A 482 -3.05 31.28 -16.39
N ALA A 483 -2.38 31.80 -17.42
CA ALA A 483 -2.01 33.21 -17.52
C ALA A 483 -3.24 34.14 -17.45
N VAL A 484 -4.32 33.80 -18.17
CA VAL A 484 -5.58 34.56 -18.14
C VAL A 484 -6.21 34.60 -16.75
N HIS A 485 -6.26 33.46 -16.06
CA HIS A 485 -6.85 33.40 -14.71
C HIS A 485 -6.00 34.16 -13.69
N LEU A 486 -4.67 34.04 -13.77
CA LEU A 486 -3.76 34.76 -12.88
C LEU A 486 -3.78 36.27 -13.15
N ALA A 487 -3.87 36.71 -14.41
CA ALA A 487 -4.05 38.10 -14.78
C ALA A 487 -5.34 38.69 -14.17
N GLY A 488 -6.45 37.94 -14.22
CA GLY A 488 -7.70 38.32 -13.56
C GLY A 488 -7.54 38.45 -12.05
N LEU A 489 -7.02 37.41 -11.39
CA LEU A 489 -6.79 37.42 -9.94
C LEU A 489 -5.86 38.54 -9.47
N ALA A 490 -4.87 38.90 -10.28
CA ALA A 490 -3.91 39.94 -9.94
C ALA A 490 -4.48 41.37 -10.07
N ASN A 491 -5.58 41.56 -10.82
CA ASN A 491 -6.15 42.89 -11.14
C ASN A 491 -7.61 43.09 -10.70
N ASP A 492 -8.34 42.04 -10.32
CA ASP A 492 -9.74 42.12 -9.93
C ASP A 492 -9.91 42.79 -8.55
N GLU A 493 -10.29 44.05 -8.52
CA GLU A 493 -10.51 44.80 -7.27
C GLU A 493 -11.77 44.34 -6.52
N THR A 494 -12.69 43.64 -7.20
CA THR A 494 -13.96 43.15 -6.64
C THR A 494 -13.83 41.80 -5.93
N LEU A 495 -12.63 41.18 -5.99
CA LEU A 495 -12.32 39.90 -5.38
C LEU A 495 -12.57 39.94 -3.86
N SER A 496 -13.69 39.35 -3.43
CA SER A 496 -14.25 39.42 -2.08
C SER A 496 -13.79 38.27 -1.19
N VAL A 497 -12.48 38.03 -1.12
CA VAL A 497 -11.91 37.06 -0.17
C VAL A 497 -11.99 37.65 1.24
N LYS A 498 -12.74 36.98 2.13
CA LYS A 498 -12.78 37.31 3.57
C LYS A 498 -11.46 36.92 4.24
N TRP A 499 -10.43 37.73 4.04
CA TRP A 499 -9.07 37.41 4.45
C TRP A 499 -8.94 37.10 5.95
N GLU A 500 -9.70 37.77 6.82
CA GLU A 500 -9.69 37.49 8.26
C GLU A 500 -10.09 36.05 8.62
N GLU A 501 -10.98 35.42 7.83
CA GLU A 501 -11.36 34.01 8.00
C GLU A 501 -10.30 33.06 7.40
N LYS A 502 -9.47 33.56 6.48
CA LYS A 502 -8.48 32.82 5.69
C LYS A 502 -7.03 33.16 6.02
N LYS A 503 -6.81 33.86 7.13
CA LYS A 503 -5.47 34.24 7.56
C LYS A 503 -4.69 33.00 8.01
N PRO A 504 -3.38 32.92 7.71
CA PRO A 504 -2.52 31.85 8.20
C PRO A 504 -2.69 31.61 9.70
N SER A 505 -3.01 30.37 10.08
CA SER A 505 -3.33 30.03 11.47
C SER A 505 -2.65 28.73 11.88
N ARG A 506 -1.98 28.72 13.05
CA ARG A 506 -1.36 27.50 13.58
C ARG A 506 -2.42 26.47 13.99
N PHE A 507 -3.55 26.92 14.50
CA PHE A 507 -4.66 26.06 14.88
C PHE A 507 -5.94 26.88 14.91
N THR A 508 -6.97 26.42 14.23
CA THR A 508 -8.30 27.04 14.25
C THR A 508 -9.38 25.99 14.04
N THR A 509 -10.52 26.18 14.68
CA THR A 509 -11.69 25.32 14.52
C THR A 509 -12.70 26.01 13.62
N LEU A 510 -13.02 25.40 12.49
CA LEU A 510 -13.91 25.97 11.48
C LEU A 510 -14.91 24.91 11.04
N TYR A 511 -16.21 25.18 11.25
CA TYR A 511 -17.32 24.29 10.85
C TYR A 511 -17.22 22.84 11.37
N GLY A 512 -16.61 22.64 12.54
CA GLY A 512 -16.41 21.32 13.16
C GLY A 512 -15.13 20.60 12.73
N TYR A 513 -14.30 21.21 11.88
CA TYR A 513 -12.98 20.70 11.50
C TYR A 513 -11.86 21.53 12.14
N MET A 514 -10.70 20.90 12.34
CA MET A 514 -9.51 21.55 12.88
C MET A 514 -8.52 21.81 11.76
N VAL A 515 -8.29 23.07 11.41
CA VAL A 515 -7.33 23.44 10.36
C VAL A 515 -6.12 24.08 11.03
N GLY A 516 -4.92 23.79 10.52
CA GLY A 516 -3.65 24.26 11.05
C GLY A 516 -2.62 23.16 11.19
N TYR A 517 -1.50 23.48 11.83
CA TYR A 517 -0.42 22.56 12.13
C TYR A 517 -0.31 22.30 13.62
N THR A 518 -0.19 21.03 13.96
CA THR A 518 0.22 20.58 15.29
C THR A 518 1.67 20.10 15.25
N ILE A 519 2.34 20.14 16.40
CA ILE A 519 3.71 19.65 16.54
C ILE A 519 3.65 18.24 17.13
N LEU A 520 4.08 17.25 16.34
CA LEU A 520 4.36 15.92 16.88
C LEU A 520 5.82 15.91 17.34
N THR A 521 6.01 15.77 18.64
CA THR A 521 7.33 15.55 19.25
C THR A 521 7.50 14.07 19.57
N GLY A 522 8.73 13.58 19.60
CA GLY A 522 8.95 12.24 20.09
C GLY A 522 10.40 11.94 20.43
N GLU A 523 10.59 10.79 21.04
CA GLU A 523 11.89 10.31 21.51
C GLU A 523 12.13 8.88 21.04
N THR A 524 13.30 8.65 20.44
CA THR A 524 13.82 7.32 20.10
C THR A 524 14.58 6.78 21.30
N MET A 525 14.13 5.64 21.81
CA MET A 525 14.50 5.15 23.14
C MET A 525 14.77 3.65 23.10
N LYS A 526 15.62 3.13 23.98
CA LYS A 526 15.89 1.71 24.15
C LYS A 526 15.83 1.33 25.62
N ILE A 527 15.18 0.21 25.94
CA ILE A 527 15.09 -0.23 27.33
C ILE A 527 16.44 -0.72 27.84
N ASN A 528 16.82 -0.26 29.02
CA ASN A 528 17.90 -0.84 29.81
C ASN A 528 17.29 -1.85 30.79
N ILE A 529 17.48 -3.14 30.51
CA ILE A 529 16.90 -4.25 31.31
C ILE A 529 17.37 -4.20 32.77
N THR A 530 18.58 -3.71 33.03
CA THR A 530 19.16 -3.66 34.38
C THR A 530 18.49 -2.59 35.23
N SER A 531 18.20 -1.41 34.65
CA SER A 531 17.51 -0.32 35.36
C SER A 531 15.99 -0.39 35.26
N GLY A 532 15.45 -1.17 34.32
CA GLY A 532 14.02 -1.22 34.03
C GLY A 532 13.48 0.07 33.38
N TRP A 533 14.36 0.93 32.86
CA TRP A 533 13.99 2.23 32.29
C TRP A 533 14.55 2.45 30.88
N TYR A 534 13.94 3.37 30.14
CA TYR A 534 14.35 3.70 28.77
C TYR A 534 15.52 4.70 28.77
N SER A 535 16.46 4.48 27.84
CA SER A 535 17.61 5.33 27.57
C SER A 535 17.54 5.86 26.14
N PRO A 536 17.91 7.13 25.89
CA PRO A 536 17.90 7.71 24.54
C PRO A 536 18.75 6.96 23.52
N VAL A 537 18.26 6.90 22.28
CA VAL A 537 18.99 6.43 21.10
C VAL A 537 19.17 7.62 20.16
N PRO A 538 20.38 8.20 20.05
CA PRO A 538 20.63 9.35 19.19
C PRO A 538 20.70 8.98 17.71
N HIS A 539 20.47 9.97 16.83
CA HIS A 539 20.66 9.85 15.38
C HIS A 539 19.93 8.67 14.71
N ALA A 540 18.77 8.30 15.23
CA ALA A 540 17.91 7.31 14.60
C ALA A 540 17.18 7.92 13.41
N LEU A 541 17.11 7.19 12.30
CA LEU A 541 16.29 7.57 11.15
C LEU A 541 14.82 7.29 11.50
N VAL A 542 14.05 8.35 11.71
CA VAL A 542 12.63 8.31 12.01
C VAL A 542 11.83 8.48 10.72
N ARG A 543 10.86 7.59 10.51
CA ARG A 543 9.93 7.64 9.40
C ARG A 543 8.52 7.81 9.93
N ILE A 544 7.83 8.85 9.48
CA ILE A 544 6.47 9.22 9.90
C ILE A 544 5.60 9.26 8.66
N TYR A 545 4.41 8.66 8.69
CA TYR A 545 3.59 8.53 7.50
C TYR A 545 2.10 8.49 7.80
N PRO A 546 1.25 9.04 6.91
CA PRO A 546 -0.19 8.99 7.10
C PRO A 546 -0.68 7.55 6.95
N GLN A 547 -1.55 7.10 7.86
CA GLN A 547 -2.25 5.82 7.73
C GLN A 547 -3.01 5.81 6.41
N GLY A 548 -2.77 4.78 5.58
CA GLY A 548 -3.45 4.60 4.30
C GLY A 548 -4.97 4.38 4.47
N PRO A 549 -5.77 4.57 3.41
CA PRO A 549 -7.22 4.31 3.46
C PRO A 549 -7.55 2.84 3.79
N TYR A 550 -6.60 1.94 3.56
CA TYR A 550 -6.64 0.53 3.95
C TYR A 550 -5.30 0.16 4.58
N GLU A 551 -5.28 -0.10 5.90
CA GLU A 551 -4.14 -0.32 6.80
C GLU A 551 -2.85 -0.89 6.16
N GLY A 552 -2.09 -0.02 5.47
CA GLY A 552 -0.78 -0.35 4.90
C GLY A 552 -0.47 0.30 3.55
N ALA A 553 -1.43 0.38 2.62
CA ALA A 553 -1.15 0.90 1.28
C ALA A 553 -1.13 2.44 1.30
N GLY A 554 0.07 3.03 1.29
CA GLY A 554 0.29 4.48 1.28
C GLY A 554 1.26 4.87 0.17
N TRP A 555 1.04 6.05 -0.41
CA TRP A 555 1.93 6.61 -1.42
C TRP A 555 3.33 6.84 -0.81
N PRO A 556 4.40 6.18 -1.26
CA PRO A 556 5.69 6.19 -0.56
C PRO A 556 6.27 7.59 -0.39
N PHE A 557 6.06 8.46 -1.38
CA PHE A 557 6.59 9.81 -1.37
C PHE A 557 5.83 10.77 -0.45
N SER A 558 4.77 10.31 0.23
CA SER A 558 4.11 11.04 1.33
C SER A 558 4.84 10.88 2.67
N TYR A 559 5.82 9.98 2.77
CA TYR A 559 6.48 9.64 4.03
C TYR A 559 7.50 10.73 4.40
N LEU A 560 7.54 11.06 5.69
CA LEU A 560 8.42 12.04 6.28
C LEU A 560 9.62 11.31 6.86
N LEU A 561 10.82 11.64 6.40
CA LEU A 561 12.08 11.10 6.89
C LEU A 561 12.89 12.21 7.57
N LEU A 562 13.37 11.94 8.78
CA LEU A 562 14.22 12.84 9.57
C LEU A 562 15.07 12.06 10.58
N TYR A 563 16.18 12.64 11.02
CA TYR A 563 17.01 12.05 12.08
C TYR A 563 16.65 12.62 13.46
N SER A 564 16.75 11.81 14.51
CA SER A 564 16.68 12.30 15.89
C SER A 564 17.99 12.98 16.32
N ASP A 565 17.90 13.91 17.28
CA ASP A 565 19.04 14.64 17.82
C ASP A 565 19.95 13.79 18.74
N ASP A 566 20.97 14.39 19.34
CA ASP A 566 21.90 13.75 20.28
C ASP A 566 21.23 13.17 21.54
N ARG A 567 19.99 13.58 21.82
CA ARG A 567 19.16 13.09 22.94
C ARG A 567 18.06 12.15 22.45
N GLY A 568 18.11 11.70 21.19
CA GLY A 568 17.06 10.89 20.58
C GLY A 568 15.75 11.64 20.37
N PHE A 569 15.72 12.97 20.53
CA PHE A 569 14.51 13.77 20.37
C PHE A 569 14.29 14.16 18.91
N PHE A 570 13.03 14.18 18.49
CA PHE A 570 12.64 14.69 17.19
C PHE A 570 11.35 15.50 17.27
N ASN A 571 11.14 16.38 16.28
CA ASN A 571 9.89 17.09 16.12
C ASN A 571 9.53 17.21 14.64
N VAL A 572 8.23 17.17 14.36
CA VAL A 572 7.69 17.34 13.01
C VAL A 572 6.35 18.07 13.07
N SER A 573 6.07 18.86 12.04
CA SER A 573 4.75 19.50 11.90
C SER A 573 3.83 18.59 11.11
N VAL A 574 2.71 18.21 11.72
CA VAL A 574 1.68 17.37 11.11
C VAL A 574 0.33 18.08 11.18
N GLY A 575 -0.69 17.51 10.53
CA GLY A 575 -2.06 18.03 10.66
C GLY A 575 -2.76 17.47 11.90
N PRO A 576 -3.80 18.16 12.40
CA PRO A 576 -4.64 17.69 13.48
C PRO A 576 -5.66 16.64 13.00
N ILE A 577 -6.35 16.04 13.97
CA ILE A 577 -7.50 15.16 13.77
C ILE A 577 -8.60 15.86 12.96
N TYR A 578 -9.41 15.07 12.24
CA TYR A 578 -10.47 15.50 11.31
C TYR A 578 -10.00 16.19 10.02
N SER A 579 -8.79 16.73 9.98
CA SER A 579 -8.21 17.29 8.74
C SER A 579 -7.10 16.44 8.14
N THR A 580 -6.46 15.56 8.91
CA THR A 580 -5.49 14.58 8.41
C THR A 580 -5.75 13.20 9.02
N PRO A 581 -5.28 12.10 8.39
CA PRO A 581 -5.41 10.76 8.95
C PRO A 581 -4.51 10.57 10.19
N THR A 582 -4.66 9.42 10.84
CA THR A 582 -3.72 8.97 11.89
C THR A 582 -2.30 8.90 11.34
N TRP A 583 -1.33 9.44 12.06
CA TRP A 583 0.09 9.35 11.71
C TRP A 583 0.72 8.13 12.37
N LEU A 584 1.34 7.27 11.56
CA LEU A 584 2.12 6.11 11.97
C LEU A 584 3.60 6.46 11.95
N PHE A 585 4.41 5.73 12.72
CA PHE A 585 5.84 6.01 12.83
C PHE A 585 6.67 4.78 13.19
N ASP A 586 7.89 4.75 12.65
CA ASP A 586 8.93 3.79 13.00
C ASP A 586 10.32 4.44 12.95
N ALA A 587 11.32 3.80 13.54
CA ALA A 587 12.69 4.28 13.60
C ALA A 587 13.71 3.16 13.37
N TRP A 588 14.86 3.54 12.81
CA TRP A 588 15.90 2.61 12.37
C TRP A 588 17.29 3.17 12.66
N ILE A 589 18.25 2.29 12.99
CA ILE A 589 19.68 2.60 12.94
C ILE A 589 20.28 1.79 11.82
N ILE A 590 20.93 2.49 10.89
CA ILE A 590 21.60 1.90 9.73
C ILE A 590 23.11 2.11 9.94
N ASP A 591 23.88 1.03 9.92
CA ASP A 591 25.33 1.12 9.94
C ASP A 591 25.82 1.71 8.61
N GLU A 592 26.51 2.85 8.66
CA GLU A 592 26.92 3.59 7.45
C GLU A 592 27.92 2.80 6.58
N ASN A 593 28.74 1.94 7.21
CA ASN A 593 29.79 1.20 6.52
C ASN A 593 29.23 -0.01 5.76
N SER A 594 28.38 -0.80 6.41
CA SER A 594 27.79 -2.00 5.84
C SER A 594 26.46 -1.71 5.11
N GLY A 595 25.78 -0.63 5.46
CA GLY A 595 24.39 -0.36 5.06
C GLY A 595 23.38 -1.30 5.71
N GLU A 596 23.72 -2.00 6.80
CA GLU A 596 22.82 -2.91 7.51
C GLU A 596 21.95 -2.18 8.53
N ILE A 597 20.68 -2.58 8.64
CA ILE A 597 19.84 -2.21 9.79
C ILE A 597 20.34 -2.99 11.00
N VAL A 598 20.83 -2.28 12.02
CA VAL A 598 21.37 -2.85 13.27
C VAL A 598 20.44 -2.63 14.48
N ALA A 599 19.51 -1.67 14.37
CA ALA A 599 18.42 -1.51 15.34
C ALA A 599 17.13 -1.07 14.63
N ALA A 600 16.00 -1.49 15.19
CA ALA A 600 14.66 -1.28 14.63
C ALA A 600 13.64 -0.98 15.74
N THR A 601 12.48 -0.43 15.38
CA THR A 601 11.34 -0.29 16.28
C THR A 601 10.94 -1.64 16.90
N ASP A 602 10.81 -1.68 18.21
CA ASP A 602 10.34 -2.85 18.95
C ASP A 602 8.82 -2.99 18.85
N GLN A 603 8.38 -4.11 18.28
CA GLN A 603 6.97 -4.52 18.19
C GLN A 603 6.66 -5.69 19.14
N GLY A 604 7.59 -6.01 20.05
CA GLY A 604 7.40 -7.00 21.10
C GLY A 604 6.24 -6.64 22.04
N PRO A 605 5.58 -7.65 22.64
CA PRO A 605 4.37 -7.44 23.43
C PRO A 605 4.61 -6.67 24.74
N LEU A 606 5.82 -6.77 25.32
CA LEU A 606 6.07 -6.31 26.68
C LEU A 606 6.71 -4.92 26.78
N TYR A 607 7.68 -4.59 25.90
CA TYR A 607 8.44 -3.34 25.95
C TYR A 607 8.29 -2.47 24.69
N GLY A 608 7.62 -3.00 23.65
CA GLY A 608 7.33 -2.29 22.42
C GLY A 608 5.88 -1.81 22.39
N LYS A 609 4.97 -2.70 21.99
CA LYS A 609 3.54 -2.41 21.78
C LYS A 609 2.80 -1.85 23.00
N SER A 610 3.24 -2.21 24.20
CA SER A 610 2.66 -1.73 25.46
C SER A 610 2.99 -0.27 25.77
N VAL A 611 4.11 0.24 25.23
CA VAL A 611 4.61 1.60 25.49
C VAL A 611 4.25 2.55 24.34
N THR A 612 4.25 2.07 23.11
CA THR A 612 4.02 2.90 21.93
C THR A 612 2.58 2.92 21.48
N LYS A 613 2.07 4.13 21.24
CA LYS A 613 0.86 4.32 20.45
C LYS A 613 1.16 3.91 19.01
N GLN A 614 0.43 2.92 18.47
CA GLN A 614 0.64 2.47 17.09
C GLN A 614 0.41 3.58 16.04
N GLY A 615 -0.36 4.61 16.39
CA GLY A 615 -0.52 5.83 15.61
C GLY A 615 -1.06 6.97 16.47
N VAL A 616 -0.93 8.19 15.98
CA VAL A 616 -1.39 9.41 16.66
C VAL A 616 -2.21 10.28 15.72
N SER A 617 -3.36 10.75 16.23
CA SER A 617 -4.21 11.74 15.57
C SER A 617 -4.26 12.97 16.48
N PRO A 618 -3.39 13.96 16.26
CA PRO A 618 -3.22 15.02 17.25
C PRO A 618 -4.47 15.88 17.41
N ILE A 619 -4.90 16.09 18.65
CA ILE A 619 -6.09 16.89 18.98
C ILE A 619 -5.71 18.25 19.57
N THR A 620 -4.50 18.36 20.10
CA THR A 620 -3.97 19.56 20.74
C THR A 620 -2.84 20.18 19.91
N GLY A 621 -2.31 21.32 20.34
CA GLY A 621 -1.21 22.01 19.65
C GLY A 621 0.12 21.22 19.63
N SER A 622 0.27 20.21 20.49
CA SER A 622 1.41 19.32 20.48
C SER A 622 1.09 17.95 21.08
N ASP A 623 1.57 16.88 20.46
CA ASP A 623 1.53 15.53 21.02
C ASP A 623 2.94 14.94 21.14
N HIS A 624 3.10 13.99 22.06
CA HIS A 624 4.39 13.34 22.34
C HIS A 624 4.31 11.82 22.15
N VAL A 625 5.34 11.24 21.52
CA VAL A 625 5.45 9.79 21.25
C VAL A 625 6.81 9.25 21.63
N ILE A 626 6.83 8.00 22.11
CA ILE A 626 8.07 7.25 22.35
C ILE A 626 8.15 6.12 21.33
N ILE A 627 9.29 6.03 20.65
CA ILE A 627 9.62 4.95 19.72
C ILE A 627 10.69 4.05 20.39
N PRO A 628 10.27 2.92 21.00
CA PRO A 628 11.16 1.95 21.59
C PRO A 628 11.87 1.20 20.47
N MET A 629 13.17 1.05 20.63
CA MET A 629 14.06 0.40 19.69
C MET A 629 14.81 -0.73 20.40
N PHE A 630 15.27 -1.69 19.61
CA PHE A 630 16.10 -2.79 20.09
C PHE A 630 17.16 -3.15 19.06
N ASP A 631 18.29 -3.70 19.52
CA ASP A 631 19.32 -4.20 18.61
C ASP A 631 18.81 -5.46 17.92
N CYS A 632 18.97 -5.51 16.60
CA CYS A 632 18.35 -6.55 15.80
C CYS A 632 19.27 -7.00 14.66
N ILE A 633 18.97 -8.20 14.17
CA ILE A 633 19.54 -8.76 12.97
C ILE A 633 18.40 -8.98 11.97
N PRO A 634 18.51 -8.45 10.74
CA PRO A 634 17.47 -8.60 9.74
C PRO A 634 17.47 -10.01 9.13
N VAL A 635 16.27 -10.55 8.93
CA VAL A 635 16.01 -11.86 8.33
C VAL A 635 14.98 -11.70 7.21
N THR A 636 15.42 -11.85 5.97
CA THR A 636 14.60 -11.71 4.77
C THR A 636 14.01 -13.06 4.34
N VAL A 637 12.71 -13.08 4.10
CA VAL A 637 11.94 -14.25 3.70
C VAL A 637 11.12 -13.92 2.45
N PHE A 638 11.17 -14.77 1.42
CA PHE A 638 10.44 -14.60 0.15
C PHE A 638 9.26 -15.57 0.03
N ASP A 639 8.58 -15.52 -1.12
CA ASP A 639 7.50 -16.43 -1.53
C ASP A 639 6.34 -16.51 -0.49
N VAL A 640 6.00 -15.38 0.13
CA VAL A 640 4.91 -15.28 1.13
C VAL A 640 3.55 -15.18 0.43
N TYR A 641 3.05 -16.33 -0.02
CA TYR A 641 1.72 -16.47 -0.65
C TYR A 641 0.79 -17.30 0.25
N ASP A 642 -0.50 -16.97 0.26
CA ASP A 642 -1.52 -17.85 0.85
C ASP A 642 -1.60 -19.14 0.02
N PRO A 643 -1.23 -20.31 0.55
CA PRO A 643 -1.18 -21.55 -0.22
C PRO A 643 -2.56 -22.06 -0.66
N ALA A 644 -3.65 -21.55 -0.09
CA ALA A 644 -5.02 -21.97 -0.47
C ALA A 644 -5.46 -21.39 -1.83
N PHE A 645 -5.09 -20.14 -2.10
CA PHE A 645 -5.45 -19.43 -3.35
C PHE A 645 -4.22 -19.13 -4.23
N PHE A 646 -3.03 -19.33 -3.67
CA PHE A 646 -1.75 -18.98 -4.26
C PHE A 646 -1.68 -17.51 -4.70
N ARG A 647 -2.01 -16.62 -3.75
CA ARG A 647 -2.05 -15.17 -3.91
C ARG A 647 -1.53 -14.45 -2.68
N THR A 648 -1.16 -13.18 -2.82
CA THR A 648 -0.86 -12.31 -1.68
C THR A 648 -2.15 -11.95 -0.92
N PRO A 649 -2.11 -11.77 0.42
CA PRO A 649 -3.31 -11.44 1.21
C PRO A 649 -3.95 -10.11 0.84
N ALA A 650 -3.17 -9.15 0.38
CA ALA A 650 -3.66 -7.92 -0.23
C ALA A 650 -3.23 -7.82 -1.69
N MET A 651 -4.00 -7.13 -2.52
CA MET A 651 -3.66 -6.84 -3.92
C MET A 651 -3.83 -5.37 -4.19
N LEU A 652 -2.84 -4.75 -4.84
CA LEU A 652 -2.96 -3.38 -5.30
C LEU A 652 -3.89 -3.31 -6.52
N ASP A 653 -4.58 -2.19 -6.67
CA ASP A 653 -5.28 -1.84 -7.90
C ASP A 653 -4.24 -1.48 -8.96
N PRO A 654 -4.12 -2.24 -10.07
CA PRO A 654 -3.14 -1.96 -11.12
C PRO A 654 -3.42 -0.63 -11.85
N ARG A 655 -4.61 -0.05 -11.68
CA ARG A 655 -5.00 1.23 -12.27
C ARG A 655 -4.58 2.42 -11.41
N GLN A 656 -4.52 2.21 -10.09
CA GLN A 656 -4.15 3.23 -9.11
C GLN A 656 -3.09 2.65 -8.15
N PRO A 657 -1.80 2.96 -8.37
CA PRO A 657 -0.73 2.50 -7.51
C PRO A 657 -1.02 2.76 -6.02
N PHE A 658 -0.70 1.78 -5.18
CA PHE A 658 -0.86 1.89 -3.71
C PHE A 658 -2.30 2.11 -3.21
N THR A 659 -3.31 1.80 -4.04
CA THR A 659 -4.70 1.57 -3.61
C THR A 659 -4.97 0.06 -3.54
N LEU A 660 -5.75 -0.43 -2.57
CA LEU A 660 -6.06 -1.86 -2.47
C LEU A 660 -7.33 -2.24 -3.24
N TRP A 661 -7.22 -3.32 -4.00
CA TRP A 661 -8.34 -4.06 -4.59
C TRP A 661 -8.81 -5.20 -3.70
N LEU A 662 -7.96 -5.78 -2.88
CA LEU A 662 -8.33 -6.87 -1.99
C LEU A 662 -7.53 -6.70 -0.72
N ASP A 663 -8.20 -6.91 0.41
CA ASP A 663 -7.53 -6.95 1.69
C ASP A 663 -8.06 -8.11 2.55
N THR A 664 -7.19 -9.08 2.83
CA THR A 664 -7.49 -10.22 3.68
C THR A 664 -6.43 -10.38 4.76
N VAL A 665 -6.77 -11.13 5.81
CA VAL A 665 -5.88 -11.33 6.95
C VAL A 665 -4.63 -12.09 6.54
N GLY A 666 -3.47 -11.48 6.76
CA GLY A 666 -2.15 -12.05 6.55
C GLY A 666 -1.22 -11.57 7.65
N VAL A 667 -0.86 -12.44 8.60
CA VAL A 667 -0.10 -12.05 9.80
C VAL A 667 1.12 -12.95 9.97
N PRO A 668 2.33 -12.39 10.01
CA PRO A 668 3.53 -13.12 10.37
C PRO A 668 3.69 -13.16 11.90
N LYS A 669 4.19 -14.27 12.43
CA LYS A 669 4.56 -14.42 13.84
C LYS A 669 5.95 -15.02 13.97
N ILE A 670 6.66 -14.56 15.00
CA ILE A 670 7.98 -15.07 15.37
C ILE A 670 7.85 -15.76 16.72
N PHE A 671 8.41 -16.95 16.84
CA PHE A 671 8.50 -17.65 18.12
C PHE A 671 9.94 -18.01 18.44
N ASN A 672 10.29 -17.98 19.72
CA ASN A 672 11.49 -18.64 20.19
C ASN A 672 11.29 -20.15 20.11
N PHE A 673 12.20 -20.84 19.41
CA PHE A 673 12.08 -22.27 19.15
C PHE A 673 12.04 -23.11 20.43
N ASN A 674 12.77 -22.72 21.47
CA ASN A 674 12.89 -23.51 22.70
C ASN A 674 11.67 -23.31 23.61
N THR A 675 11.24 -22.05 23.80
CA THR A 675 10.13 -21.72 24.71
C THR A 675 8.76 -21.80 24.05
N LYS A 676 8.71 -21.78 22.71
CA LYS A 676 7.49 -21.66 21.89
C LYS A 676 6.67 -20.39 22.15
N ALA A 677 7.24 -19.43 22.87
CA ALA A 677 6.65 -18.13 23.14
C ALA A 677 7.19 -17.07 22.17
N GLU A 678 6.45 -15.97 22.02
CA GLU A 678 6.94 -14.79 21.31
C GLU A 678 8.20 -14.25 22.03
N PRO A 679 9.28 -13.89 21.30
CA PRO A 679 10.43 -13.23 21.91
C PRO A 679 10.02 -11.92 22.60
N TYR A 680 10.74 -11.52 23.65
CA TYR A 680 10.47 -10.26 24.34
C TYR A 680 10.57 -9.04 23.42
N PHE A 681 11.53 -9.10 22.49
CA PHE A 681 11.81 -8.04 21.52
C PHE A 681 11.82 -8.65 20.13
N TYR A 682 11.05 -8.05 19.22
CA TYR A 682 11.11 -8.37 17.81
C TYR A 682 10.41 -7.27 17.00
N GLY A 683 10.68 -7.24 15.71
CA GLY A 683 9.96 -6.41 14.75
C GLY A 683 9.79 -7.15 13.44
N TYR A 684 8.88 -6.67 12.59
CA TYR A 684 8.84 -7.07 11.19
C TYR A 684 8.29 -5.94 10.33
N VAL A 685 8.67 -5.98 9.06
CA VAL A 685 8.00 -5.24 7.99
C VAL A 685 7.49 -6.28 6.99
N TYR A 686 6.17 -6.38 6.92
CA TYR A 686 5.46 -7.26 5.99
C TYR A 686 4.31 -6.49 5.39
N LEU A 687 4.39 -6.27 4.08
CA LEU A 687 3.34 -5.61 3.32
C LEU A 687 2.56 -6.69 2.60
N ARG A 688 1.28 -6.80 2.92
CA ARG A 688 0.42 -7.91 2.49
C ARG A 688 0.24 -8.03 0.98
N TRP A 689 0.64 -7.03 0.19
CA TRP A 689 0.64 -7.05 -1.28
C TRP A 689 2.02 -7.33 -1.90
N GLU A 690 3.07 -7.46 -1.09
CA GLU A 690 4.38 -7.92 -1.54
C GLU A 690 4.62 -9.36 -1.07
N PRO A 691 5.20 -10.24 -1.91
CA PRO A 691 5.43 -11.64 -1.55
C PRO A 691 6.69 -11.84 -0.71
N LEU A 692 7.07 -10.86 0.12
CA LEU A 692 8.25 -10.93 0.98
C LEU A 692 8.01 -10.26 2.34
N ALA A 693 8.80 -10.65 3.33
CA ALA A 693 8.84 -10.06 4.66
C ALA A 693 10.28 -9.93 5.15
N VAL A 694 10.55 -8.89 5.95
CA VAL A 694 11.80 -8.76 6.70
C VAL A 694 11.47 -8.77 8.18
N PHE A 695 12.06 -9.72 8.90
CA PHE A 695 11.97 -9.82 10.35
C PHE A 695 13.20 -9.22 11.01
N PHE A 696 13.02 -8.60 12.16
CA PHE A 696 14.07 -8.05 13.01
C PHE A 696 14.08 -8.85 14.30
N VAL A 697 15.16 -9.60 14.53
CA VAL A 697 15.25 -10.55 15.64
C VAL A 697 16.50 -10.24 16.46
N GLN A 698 16.41 -10.38 17.78
CA GLN A 698 17.56 -10.18 18.65
C GLN A 698 18.70 -11.17 18.34
N PRO A 699 19.96 -10.71 18.40
CA PRO A 699 21.13 -11.59 18.33
C PRO A 699 21.06 -12.74 19.34
N GLY A 700 21.42 -13.95 18.92
CA GLY A 700 21.44 -15.14 19.79
C GLY A 700 20.09 -15.83 19.98
N VAL A 701 18.97 -15.26 19.51
CA VAL A 701 17.67 -15.91 19.57
C VAL A 701 17.60 -17.04 18.55
N LYS A 702 17.11 -18.20 19.00
CA LYS A 702 16.74 -19.31 18.13
C LYS A 702 15.28 -19.14 17.71
N ALA A 703 15.03 -18.66 16.50
CA ALA A 703 13.71 -18.23 16.04
C ALA A 703 13.05 -19.19 15.04
N THR A 704 11.72 -19.12 14.96
CA THR A 704 10.89 -19.75 13.93
C THR A 704 9.95 -18.70 13.35
N PHE A 705 9.63 -18.81 12.06
CA PHE A 705 8.80 -17.83 11.35
C PHE A 705 7.55 -18.50 10.79
N ASN A 706 6.39 -18.01 11.20
CA ASN A 706 5.09 -18.59 10.85
C ASN A 706 4.22 -17.54 10.18
N PHE A 707 3.52 -17.89 9.11
CA PHE A 707 2.59 -16.99 8.43
C PHE A 707 1.17 -17.54 8.47
N TYR A 708 0.23 -16.71 8.94
CA TYR A 708 -1.18 -17.03 9.09
C TYR A 708 -2.00 -16.32 8.03
N PHE A 709 -2.94 -17.03 7.41
CA PHE A 709 -3.77 -16.54 6.31
C PHE A 709 -5.25 -16.82 6.58
N GLY A 710 -6.09 -15.79 6.48
CA GLY A 710 -7.52 -15.86 6.76
C GLY A 710 -7.83 -16.05 8.26
N SER A 711 -7.76 -17.30 8.74
CA SER A 711 -7.88 -17.63 10.16
C SER A 711 -6.49 -17.63 10.83
N LEU A 712 -6.46 -17.22 12.10
CA LEU A 712 -5.24 -17.17 12.92
C LEU A 712 -5.00 -18.46 13.72
N ASP A 713 -5.77 -19.52 13.48
CA ASP A 713 -5.70 -20.77 14.25
C ASP A 713 -4.45 -21.56 13.89
N TYR A 714 -4.20 -21.74 12.59
CA TYR A 714 -3.08 -22.54 12.08
C TYR A 714 -2.31 -21.78 11.00
N PRO A 715 -0.96 -21.81 11.05
CA PRO A 715 -0.15 -21.18 10.01
C PRO A 715 -0.31 -21.91 8.68
N GLY A 716 -0.33 -21.15 7.58
CA GLY A 716 -0.27 -21.69 6.23
C GLY A 716 1.16 -21.92 5.75
N LEU A 717 2.13 -21.15 6.28
CA LEU A 717 3.56 -21.34 5.99
C LEU A 717 4.36 -21.35 7.30
N VAL A 718 5.37 -22.21 7.37
CA VAL A 718 6.19 -22.42 8.57
C VAL A 718 7.66 -22.60 8.18
N LEU A 719 8.56 -21.89 8.88
CA LEU A 719 10.01 -22.06 8.82
C LEU A 719 10.53 -22.46 10.21
N VAL A 720 10.93 -23.73 10.35
CA VAL A 720 11.40 -24.32 11.62
C VAL A 720 12.67 -25.17 11.47
N ASN A 721 13.28 -25.25 10.28
CA ASN A 721 14.52 -25.99 10.03
C ASN A 721 14.38 -27.48 10.37
N THR A 722 13.53 -28.19 9.62
CA THR A 722 13.26 -29.62 9.82
C THR A 722 14.32 -30.55 9.22
N SER A 723 14.36 -31.77 9.76
CA SER A 723 15.07 -32.92 9.19
C SER A 723 14.16 -34.15 9.20
N GLU A 724 14.59 -35.24 8.57
CA GLU A 724 13.81 -36.49 8.58
C GLU A 724 13.75 -37.14 9.97
N GLU A 725 14.83 -37.02 10.73
CA GLU A 725 14.93 -37.55 12.10
C GLU A 725 14.20 -36.65 13.10
N ASN A 726 14.36 -35.34 12.96
CA ASN A 726 13.69 -34.34 13.80
C ASN A 726 12.69 -33.53 12.99
N THR A 727 11.45 -34.02 12.97
CA THR A 727 10.34 -33.48 12.19
C THR A 727 9.78 -32.16 12.73
N GLU A 728 9.94 -31.86 14.03
CA GLU A 728 9.56 -30.56 14.62
C GLU A 728 10.62 -29.47 14.38
N GLY A 729 11.79 -29.88 13.88
CA GLY A 729 12.88 -29.00 13.47
C GLY A 729 13.78 -28.52 14.59
N PHE A 730 14.73 -27.65 14.25
CA PHE A 730 15.72 -27.12 15.18
C PHE A 730 15.55 -25.63 15.44
N GLY A 731 14.78 -24.89 14.64
CA GLY A 731 14.79 -23.43 14.63
C GLY A 731 16.09 -22.85 14.03
N PHE A 732 16.09 -21.54 13.79
CA PHE A 732 17.20 -20.82 13.18
C PHE A 732 17.89 -19.95 14.23
N LEU A 733 19.19 -20.18 14.47
CA LEU A 733 19.99 -19.34 15.35
C LEU A 733 20.38 -18.06 14.62
N ILE A 734 19.94 -16.92 15.12
CA ILE A 734 20.13 -15.62 14.46
C ILE A 734 21.34 -14.89 15.07
N ASN A 735 22.49 -15.00 14.42
CA ASN A 735 23.74 -14.32 14.81
C ASN A 735 24.33 -13.43 13.71
N ARG A 736 23.77 -13.49 12.50
CA ARG A 736 24.15 -12.68 11.34
C ARG A 736 22.94 -12.47 10.45
N PRO A 737 22.90 -11.43 9.61
CA PRO A 737 21.83 -11.25 8.65
C PRO A 737 21.58 -12.50 7.80
N ILE A 738 20.32 -12.87 7.60
CA ILE A 738 19.94 -14.05 6.83
C ILE A 738 19.02 -13.64 5.68
N ILE A 739 19.35 -14.08 4.47
CA ILE A 739 18.44 -14.04 3.31
C ILE A 739 18.11 -15.49 2.98
N PHE A 740 16.84 -15.87 3.13
CA PHE A 740 16.39 -17.24 2.85
C PHE A 740 16.29 -17.48 1.34
N ASN A 741 17.35 -18.01 0.75
CA ASN A 741 17.30 -18.47 -0.64
C ASN A 741 16.39 -19.69 -0.78
N LEU A 742 15.69 -19.81 -1.92
CA LEU A 742 14.74 -20.88 -2.21
C LEU A 742 13.71 -21.07 -1.09
N THR A 743 13.12 -19.97 -0.61
CA THR A 743 12.21 -20.00 0.55
C THR A 743 11.05 -20.97 0.34
N MET A 744 10.46 -21.03 -0.86
CA MET A 744 9.39 -21.99 -1.18
C MET A 744 9.82 -23.45 -1.00
N TYR A 745 11.05 -23.80 -1.38
CA TYR A 745 11.59 -25.14 -1.12
C TYR A 745 11.65 -25.43 0.38
N GLN A 746 12.12 -24.45 1.17
CA GLN A 746 12.22 -24.59 2.62
C GLN A 746 10.84 -24.69 3.29
N TYR A 747 9.85 -23.89 2.87
CA TYR A 747 8.46 -24.00 3.35
C TYR A 747 7.90 -25.39 3.09
N THR A 748 8.02 -25.88 1.84
CA THR A 748 7.49 -27.19 1.47
C THR A 748 8.19 -28.30 2.26
N LYS A 749 9.52 -28.24 2.41
CA LYS A 749 10.29 -29.18 3.22
C LYS A 749 9.82 -29.20 4.67
N ASP A 750 9.72 -28.03 5.30
CA ASP A 750 9.34 -27.91 6.72
C ASP A 750 7.90 -28.35 6.96
N MET A 751 6.97 -27.93 6.12
CA MET A 751 5.57 -28.36 6.20
C MET A 751 5.42 -29.87 5.97
N LEU A 752 6.11 -30.44 4.99
CA LEU A 752 6.08 -31.88 4.70
C LEU A 752 6.58 -32.70 5.88
N ASN A 753 7.72 -32.33 6.45
CA ASN A 753 8.30 -33.01 7.60
C ASN A 753 7.41 -32.87 8.85
N LEU A 754 6.87 -31.68 9.11
CA LEU A 754 5.93 -31.44 10.23
C LEU A 754 4.68 -32.31 10.10
N VAL A 755 4.03 -32.32 8.93
CA VAL A 755 2.85 -33.14 8.68
C VAL A 755 3.18 -34.62 8.82
N ARG A 756 4.29 -35.08 8.22
CA ARG A 756 4.75 -36.47 8.29
C ARG A 756 4.99 -36.91 9.73
N GLY A 757 5.73 -36.13 10.51
CA GLY A 757 6.04 -36.44 11.91
C GLY A 757 4.78 -36.49 12.77
N ARG A 758 3.95 -35.45 12.69
CA ARG A 758 2.71 -35.37 13.48
C ARG A 758 1.68 -36.42 13.09
N TYR A 759 1.55 -36.72 11.80
CA TYR A 759 0.66 -37.78 11.34
C TYR A 759 1.17 -39.16 11.73
N SER A 760 2.49 -39.41 11.65
CA SER A 760 3.08 -40.70 12.08
C SER A 760 2.74 -41.01 13.54
N ARG A 761 2.83 -40.00 14.43
CA ARG A 761 2.43 -40.12 15.85
C ARG A 761 0.95 -40.46 16.00
N LEU A 762 0.05 -39.79 15.29
CA LEU A 762 -1.39 -40.10 15.32
C LEU A 762 -1.68 -41.51 14.78
N SER A 763 -1.05 -41.88 13.66
CA SER A 763 -1.28 -43.17 13.01
C SER A 763 -0.78 -44.34 13.86
N SER A 764 0.29 -44.15 14.64
CA SER A 764 0.77 -45.13 15.63
C SER A 764 -0.22 -45.36 16.77
N LEU A 765 -1.11 -44.39 17.01
CA LEU A 765 -2.21 -44.47 17.97
C LEU A 765 -3.55 -44.83 17.31
N TYR A 766 -3.50 -45.42 16.10
CA TYR A 766 -4.65 -45.87 15.32
C TYR A 766 -5.62 -44.76 14.87
N VAL A 767 -5.21 -43.48 14.94
CA VAL A 767 -5.97 -42.34 14.40
C VAL A 767 -5.54 -42.09 12.95
N ARG A 768 -6.29 -42.65 11.99
CA ARG A 768 -5.97 -42.57 10.55
C ARG A 768 -7.00 -41.75 9.76
N ASN A 769 -6.53 -41.03 8.75
CA ASN A 769 -7.38 -40.24 7.85
C ASN A 769 -6.93 -40.42 6.38
N PRO A 770 -7.76 -41.01 5.50
CA PRO A 770 -7.40 -41.25 4.10
C PRO A 770 -7.07 -39.98 3.29
N SER A 771 -7.70 -38.84 3.63
CA SER A 771 -7.42 -37.55 2.98
C SER A 771 -5.97 -37.11 3.25
N ILE A 772 -5.50 -37.27 4.49
CA ILE A 772 -4.13 -36.95 4.88
C ILE A 772 -3.14 -37.85 4.16
N GLU A 773 -3.40 -39.17 4.09
CA GLU A 773 -2.50 -40.13 3.43
C GLU A 773 -2.36 -39.85 1.93
N LYS A 774 -3.48 -39.57 1.25
CA LYS A 774 -3.48 -39.23 -0.18
C LYS A 774 -2.76 -37.91 -0.45
N GLY A 775 -3.04 -36.90 0.37
CA GLY A 775 -2.42 -35.57 0.25
C GLY A 775 -0.91 -35.61 0.52
N LEU A 776 -0.49 -36.31 1.58
CA LEU A 776 0.92 -36.48 1.94
C LEU A 776 1.69 -37.21 0.82
N LYS A 777 1.18 -38.35 0.34
CA LYS A 777 1.82 -39.11 -0.75
C LYS A 777 1.98 -38.28 -2.02
N ARG A 778 0.97 -37.48 -2.38
CA ARG A 778 1.03 -36.60 -3.56
C ARG A 778 2.07 -35.48 -3.37
N ALA A 779 2.10 -34.85 -2.21
CA ALA A 779 3.05 -33.79 -1.89
C ALA A 779 4.50 -34.31 -1.85
N GLU A 780 4.74 -35.49 -1.27
CA GLU A 780 6.07 -36.13 -1.25
C GLU A 780 6.62 -36.40 -2.66
N MET A 781 5.76 -36.92 -3.54
CA MET A 781 6.14 -37.20 -4.93
C MET A 781 6.54 -35.91 -5.67
N LEU A 782 5.71 -34.87 -5.56
CA LEU A 782 5.97 -33.57 -6.18
C LEU A 782 7.24 -32.91 -5.61
N PHE A 783 7.43 -32.95 -4.29
CA PHE A 783 8.61 -32.38 -3.64
C PHE A 783 9.91 -33.10 -4.06
N ARG A 784 9.86 -34.43 -4.21
CA ARG A 784 10.99 -35.22 -4.70
C ARG A 784 11.38 -34.83 -6.13
N ASN A 785 10.41 -34.73 -7.03
CA ASN A 785 10.65 -34.30 -8.40
C ASN A 785 11.21 -32.88 -8.44
N ALA A 786 10.64 -31.96 -7.66
CA ALA A 786 11.10 -30.58 -7.61
C ALA A 786 12.55 -30.48 -7.13
N THR A 787 12.92 -31.31 -6.16
CA THR A 787 14.31 -31.43 -5.67
C THR A 787 15.26 -31.89 -6.79
N ILE A 788 14.82 -32.80 -7.66
CA ILE A 788 15.61 -33.26 -8.82
C ILE A 788 15.75 -32.11 -9.84
N HIS A 789 14.65 -31.42 -10.17
CA HIS A 789 14.69 -30.28 -11.08
C HIS A 789 15.58 -29.14 -10.58
N LEU A 790 15.55 -28.81 -9.28
CA LEU A 790 16.48 -27.83 -8.70
C LEU A 790 17.95 -28.25 -8.84
N LYS A 791 18.26 -29.53 -8.63
CA LYS A 791 19.62 -30.06 -8.83
C LYS A 791 20.07 -29.94 -10.28
N ASN A 792 19.14 -30.12 -11.23
CA ASN A 792 19.38 -29.97 -12.65
C ASN A 792 19.34 -28.51 -13.13
N LYS A 793 19.09 -27.55 -12.24
CA LYS A 793 18.93 -26.12 -12.57
C LYS A 793 17.73 -25.85 -13.51
N GLU A 794 16.69 -26.67 -13.42
CA GLU A 794 15.39 -26.48 -14.07
C GLU A 794 14.46 -25.76 -13.06
N TYR A 795 14.68 -24.47 -12.85
CA TYR A 795 14.01 -23.68 -11.82
C TYR A 795 12.51 -23.51 -12.10
N ASP A 796 12.10 -23.36 -13.36
CA ASP A 796 10.69 -23.18 -13.71
C ASP A 796 9.84 -24.40 -13.32
N LYS A 797 10.27 -25.59 -13.75
CA LYS A 797 9.63 -26.86 -13.37
C LYS A 797 9.71 -27.13 -11.88
N ALA A 798 10.83 -26.82 -11.25
CA ALA A 798 10.97 -26.97 -9.80
C ALA A 798 9.96 -26.10 -9.05
N TYR A 799 9.85 -24.82 -9.37
CA TYR A 799 8.88 -23.93 -8.74
C TYR A 799 7.44 -24.36 -9.04
N SER A 800 7.16 -24.79 -10.26
CA SER A 800 5.87 -25.37 -10.67
C SER A 800 5.43 -26.52 -9.75
N GLU A 801 6.30 -27.51 -9.49
CA GLU A 801 5.99 -28.62 -8.60
C GLU A 801 6.01 -28.25 -7.11
N LEU A 802 6.87 -27.30 -6.70
CA LEU A 802 6.89 -26.79 -5.32
C LEU A 802 5.59 -26.09 -4.96
N ARG A 803 5.02 -25.29 -5.86
CA ARG A 803 3.72 -24.61 -5.66
C ARG A 803 2.62 -25.63 -5.40
N GLN A 804 2.55 -26.67 -6.22
CA GLN A 804 1.57 -27.74 -6.05
C GLN A 804 1.78 -28.49 -4.74
N ALA A 805 3.03 -28.90 -4.43
CA ALA A 805 3.35 -29.61 -3.21
C ALA A 805 2.97 -28.80 -1.96
N LEU A 806 3.30 -27.50 -1.96
CA LEU A 806 3.00 -26.57 -0.87
C LEU A 806 1.49 -26.37 -0.68
N ALA A 807 0.75 -26.21 -1.77
CA ALA A 807 -0.71 -26.07 -1.72
C ALA A 807 -1.37 -27.32 -1.11
N TYR A 808 -1.00 -28.51 -1.58
CA TYR A 808 -1.51 -29.78 -1.03
C TYR A 808 -1.17 -29.93 0.45
N ILE A 809 0.10 -29.77 0.83
CA ILE A 809 0.54 -30.06 2.20
C ILE A 809 -0.01 -29.05 3.20
N SER A 810 -0.13 -27.78 2.81
CA SER A 810 -0.70 -26.73 3.67
C SER A 810 -2.19 -26.93 3.88
N MET A 811 -2.92 -27.36 2.85
CA MET A 811 -4.33 -27.70 2.98
C MET A 811 -4.53 -28.92 3.89
N VAL A 812 -3.72 -29.97 3.72
CA VAL A 812 -3.74 -31.16 4.60
C VAL A 812 -3.46 -30.76 6.06
N TYR A 813 -2.45 -29.93 6.29
CA TYR A 813 -2.10 -29.46 7.63
C TYR A 813 -3.25 -28.69 8.29
N LYS A 814 -3.80 -27.69 7.60
CA LYS A 814 -4.81 -26.77 8.15
C LYS A 814 -6.20 -27.37 8.24
N ARG A 815 -6.65 -28.11 7.23
CA ARG A 815 -8.03 -28.61 7.12
C ARG A 815 -8.21 -30.00 7.74
N ASP A 816 -7.21 -30.86 7.63
CA ASP A 816 -7.39 -32.27 7.95
C ASP A 816 -6.60 -32.68 9.22
N LEU A 817 -5.35 -32.23 9.39
CA LEU A 817 -4.48 -32.69 10.49
C LEU A 817 -4.65 -31.91 11.80
N MET A 818 -4.49 -30.58 11.75
CA MET A 818 -4.50 -29.76 12.98
C MET A 818 -5.84 -29.73 13.71
N PRO A 819 -7.00 -29.77 13.04
CA PRO A 819 -8.28 -29.93 13.73
C PRO A 819 -8.33 -31.18 14.61
N ILE A 820 -7.78 -32.31 14.16
CA ILE A 820 -7.70 -33.55 14.97
C ILE A 820 -6.90 -33.30 16.25
N TYR A 821 -5.77 -32.59 16.16
CA TYR A 821 -4.96 -32.21 17.32
C TYR A 821 -5.69 -31.26 18.28
N SER A 822 -6.39 -30.27 17.73
CA SER A 822 -7.15 -29.28 18.51
C SER A 822 -8.32 -29.95 19.23
N ASP A 823 -9.11 -30.76 18.53
CA ASP A 823 -10.25 -31.49 19.08
C ASP A 823 -9.79 -32.47 20.16
N ALA A 824 -8.68 -33.18 19.92
CA ALA A 824 -8.05 -34.03 20.92
C ALA A 824 -7.65 -33.25 22.18
N GLY A 825 -6.99 -32.10 22.03
CA GLY A 825 -6.55 -31.26 23.15
C GLY A 825 -7.71 -30.63 23.94
N LEU A 826 -8.74 -30.14 23.25
CA LEU A 826 -9.94 -29.58 23.88
C LEU A 826 -10.71 -30.67 24.64
N THR A 827 -10.88 -31.85 24.03
CA THR A 827 -11.53 -33.00 24.67
C THR A 827 -10.74 -33.45 25.91
N ALA A 828 -9.42 -33.55 25.83
CA ALA A 828 -8.57 -33.88 26.98
C ALA A 828 -8.71 -32.87 28.13
N THR A 829 -8.70 -31.57 27.81
CA THR A 829 -8.84 -30.49 28.80
C THR A 829 -10.20 -30.54 29.50
N LEU A 830 -11.27 -30.78 28.73
CA LEU A 830 -12.64 -30.92 29.24
C LEU A 830 -12.81 -32.19 30.09
N LEU A 831 -12.26 -33.33 29.66
CA LEU A 831 -12.24 -34.56 30.45
C LEU A 831 -11.49 -34.37 31.77
N LEU A 832 -10.36 -33.65 31.77
CA LEU A 832 -9.64 -33.31 33.00
C LEU A 832 -10.48 -32.42 33.92
N LEU A 833 -11.17 -31.42 33.37
CA LEU A 833 -12.04 -30.53 34.16
C LEU A 833 -13.22 -31.30 34.81
N ILE A 834 -13.84 -32.22 34.07
CA ILE A 834 -14.94 -33.08 34.55
C ILE A 834 -14.42 -34.14 35.55
N SER A 835 -13.17 -34.59 35.39
CA SER A 835 -12.59 -35.59 36.30
C SER A 835 -12.47 -35.08 37.74
N ILE A 836 -12.29 -33.77 37.96
CA ILE A 836 -12.14 -33.18 39.30
C ILE A 836 -13.37 -33.44 40.19
N PRO A 837 -14.60 -33.05 39.82
CA PRO A 837 -15.79 -33.39 40.60
C PRO A 837 -16.08 -34.90 40.60
N ALA A 838 -15.76 -35.62 39.51
CA ALA A 838 -15.98 -37.05 39.43
C ALA A 838 -15.13 -37.82 40.46
N VAL A 839 -13.88 -37.42 40.68
CA VAL A 839 -12.99 -37.99 41.70
C VAL A 839 -13.55 -37.77 43.11
N ALA A 840 -14.09 -36.59 43.39
CA ALA A 840 -14.74 -36.30 44.67
C ALA A 840 -16.00 -37.16 44.89
N ILE A 841 -16.80 -37.39 43.85
CA ILE A 841 -17.98 -38.27 43.92
C ILE A 841 -17.56 -39.74 44.08
N MET A 842 -16.55 -40.19 43.33
CA MET A 842 -16.03 -41.55 43.40
C MET A 842 -15.43 -41.86 44.78
N GLU A 843 -14.72 -40.92 45.40
CA GLU A 843 -14.25 -41.08 46.79
C GLU A 843 -15.42 -41.33 47.74
N ARG A 844 -16.48 -40.51 47.63
CA ARG A 844 -17.67 -40.63 48.47
C ARG A 844 -18.46 -41.92 48.21
N LEU A 845 -18.46 -42.42 46.98
CA LEU A 845 -19.17 -43.64 46.59
C LEU A 845 -18.44 -44.92 47.01
N PHE A 846 -17.11 -44.98 46.87
CA PHE A 846 -16.34 -46.21 47.04
C PHE A 846 -15.59 -46.33 48.37
N ILE A 847 -15.03 -45.24 48.93
CA ILE A 847 -14.11 -45.31 50.08
C ILE A 847 -14.70 -44.64 51.33
N HIS A 848 -15.24 -43.42 51.21
CA HIS A 848 -15.92 -42.68 52.28
C HIS A 848 -15.13 -42.61 53.61
N LYS A 849 -13.93 -42.01 53.57
CA LYS A 849 -13.13 -41.77 54.78
C LYS A 849 -13.22 -40.32 55.25
N GLU A 850 -12.76 -40.04 56.47
CA GLU A 850 -12.72 -38.70 57.05
C GLU A 850 -11.29 -38.24 57.36
N GLY A 851 -11.10 -36.93 57.56
CA GLY A 851 -9.80 -36.35 57.91
C GLY A 851 -8.69 -36.60 56.89
N ARG A 852 -7.48 -36.92 57.37
CA ARG A 852 -6.29 -37.14 56.54
C ARG A 852 -6.47 -38.29 55.54
N ASP A 853 -7.14 -39.35 55.96
CA ASP A 853 -7.29 -40.54 55.11
C ASP A 853 -8.22 -40.28 53.92
N ARG A 854 -9.17 -39.34 54.05
CA ARG A 854 -10.00 -38.86 52.94
C ARG A 854 -9.17 -38.19 51.87
N PHE A 855 -8.26 -37.33 52.29
CA PHE A 855 -7.39 -36.59 51.38
C PHE A 855 -6.51 -37.55 50.57
N ILE A 856 -5.90 -38.54 51.25
CA ILE A 856 -5.10 -39.59 50.62
C ILE A 856 -5.97 -40.42 49.65
N ALA A 857 -7.18 -40.84 50.06
CA ALA A 857 -8.09 -41.60 49.22
C ALA A 857 -8.52 -40.84 47.95
N THR A 858 -8.78 -39.54 48.08
CA THR A 858 -9.14 -38.67 46.94
C THR A 858 -7.99 -38.56 45.95
N ILE A 859 -6.76 -38.37 46.43
CA ILE A 859 -5.56 -38.32 45.58
C ILE A 859 -5.36 -39.66 44.85
N MET A 860 -5.47 -40.78 45.55
CA MET A 860 -5.29 -42.11 44.95
C MET A 860 -6.32 -42.39 43.85
N ILE A 861 -7.59 -42.03 44.07
CA ILE A 861 -8.63 -42.14 43.04
C ILE A 861 -8.33 -41.19 41.88
N GLY A 862 -7.90 -39.97 42.15
CA GLY A 862 -7.49 -39.01 41.12
C GLY A 862 -6.38 -39.53 40.22
N VAL A 863 -5.33 -40.10 40.82
CA VAL A 863 -4.23 -40.74 40.08
C VAL A 863 -4.72 -41.92 39.25
N ALA A 864 -5.59 -42.76 39.80
CA ALA A 864 -6.15 -43.91 39.08
C ALA A 864 -7.01 -43.48 37.88
N VAL A 865 -7.90 -42.50 38.07
CA VAL A 865 -8.75 -41.93 37.00
C VAL A 865 -7.89 -41.30 35.91
N PHE A 866 -6.86 -40.55 36.29
CA PHE A 866 -5.92 -39.97 35.34
C PHE A 866 -5.15 -41.05 34.56
N ALA A 867 -4.67 -42.10 35.22
CA ALA A 867 -3.97 -43.20 34.56
C ALA A 867 -4.88 -43.92 33.54
N VAL A 868 -6.15 -44.14 33.89
CA VAL A 868 -7.14 -44.73 32.97
C VAL A 868 -7.38 -43.81 31.77
N LEU A 869 -7.58 -42.51 32.01
CA LEU A 869 -7.75 -41.53 30.92
C LEU A 869 -6.51 -41.47 30.01
N TYR A 870 -5.30 -41.51 30.59
CA TYR A 870 -4.04 -41.47 29.85
C TYR A 870 -3.84 -42.69 28.94
N ILE A 871 -4.30 -43.87 29.36
CA ILE A 871 -4.20 -45.10 28.58
C ILE A 871 -5.30 -45.17 27.51
N LEU A 872 -6.54 -44.85 27.88
CA LEU A 872 -7.70 -45.05 27.01
C LEU A 872 -7.88 -43.95 25.96
N HIS A 873 -7.49 -42.71 26.27
CA HIS A 873 -7.76 -41.57 25.39
C HIS A 873 -6.46 -41.07 24.73
N PRO A 874 -6.31 -41.23 23.39
CA PRO A 874 -5.04 -40.97 22.70
C PRO A 874 -4.57 -39.52 22.82
N ALA A 875 -5.48 -38.56 23.04
CA ALA A 875 -5.11 -37.16 23.24
C ALA A 875 -4.05 -36.94 24.34
N PHE A 876 -4.11 -37.68 25.45
CA PHE A 876 -3.14 -37.51 26.55
C PHE A 876 -1.72 -37.98 26.18
N GLN A 877 -1.59 -38.80 25.13
CA GLN A 877 -0.31 -39.24 24.57
C GLN A 877 0.13 -38.37 23.38
N VAL A 878 -0.80 -37.66 22.74
CA VAL A 878 -0.53 -36.77 21.59
C VAL A 878 -0.13 -35.37 22.04
N MET A 879 -0.71 -34.88 23.14
CA MET A 879 -0.41 -33.55 23.68
C MET A 879 1.07 -33.40 24.05
N THR A 880 1.65 -32.25 23.71
CA THR A 880 3.06 -31.94 23.99
C THR A 880 3.34 -31.86 25.48
N ASN A 881 2.38 -31.37 26.28
CA ASN A 881 2.50 -31.30 27.74
C ASN A 881 1.13 -31.51 28.43
N THR A 882 0.84 -32.77 28.76
CA THR A 882 -0.38 -33.16 29.47
C THR A 882 -0.45 -32.60 30.89
N VAL A 883 0.70 -32.44 31.56
CA VAL A 883 0.77 -31.90 32.92
C VAL A 883 0.37 -30.43 32.95
N LEU A 884 0.80 -29.64 31.96
CA LEU A 884 0.42 -28.23 31.86
C LEU A 884 -1.08 -28.06 31.63
N SER A 885 -1.69 -28.92 30.79
CA SER A 885 -3.14 -28.95 30.61
C SER A 885 -3.85 -29.29 31.92
N MET A 886 -3.35 -30.27 32.69
CA MET A 886 -3.88 -30.59 34.02
C MET A 886 -3.79 -29.41 34.99
N MET A 887 -2.66 -28.72 35.04
CA MET A 887 -2.49 -27.51 35.86
C MET A 887 -3.47 -26.41 35.42
N GLY A 888 -3.64 -26.21 34.11
CA GLY A 888 -4.58 -25.26 33.54
C GLY A 888 -6.04 -25.57 33.88
N SER A 889 -6.45 -26.84 33.79
CA SER A 889 -7.80 -27.28 34.20
C SER A 889 -8.04 -27.11 35.69
N LEU A 890 -7.03 -27.40 36.53
CA LEU A 890 -7.09 -27.16 37.98
C LEU A 890 -7.24 -25.66 38.30
N LEU A 891 -6.42 -24.81 37.67
CA LEU A 891 -6.50 -23.35 37.80
C LEU A 891 -7.88 -22.84 37.35
N THR A 892 -8.38 -23.32 36.21
CA THR A 892 -9.71 -22.96 35.69
C THR A 892 -10.81 -23.38 36.66
N PHE A 893 -10.72 -24.58 37.23
CA PHE A 893 -11.65 -25.07 38.24
C PHE A 893 -11.59 -24.21 39.52
N LEU A 894 -10.41 -23.84 40.00
CA LEU A 894 -10.24 -22.97 41.17
C LEU A 894 -10.83 -21.58 40.91
N ILE A 895 -10.63 -21.02 39.72
CA ILE A 895 -11.22 -19.75 39.32
C ILE A 895 -12.74 -19.86 39.28
N LEU A 896 -13.28 -20.93 38.68
CA LEU A 896 -14.72 -21.20 38.62
C LEU A 896 -15.31 -21.34 40.03
N LEU A 897 -14.66 -22.10 40.91
CA LEU A 897 -15.06 -22.26 42.30
C LEU A 897 -15.06 -20.92 43.04
N THR A 898 -14.00 -20.13 42.88
CA THR A 898 -13.90 -18.79 43.48
C THR A 898 -15.01 -17.88 42.98
N PHE A 899 -15.33 -17.94 41.68
CA PHE A 899 -16.42 -17.16 41.09
C PHE A 899 -17.80 -17.59 41.62
N VAL A 900 -18.05 -18.89 41.79
CA VAL A 900 -19.29 -19.40 42.40
C VAL A 900 -19.42 -18.94 43.85
N VAL A 901 -18.34 -19.00 44.63
CA VAL A 901 -18.33 -18.50 46.02
C VAL A 901 -18.58 -16.99 46.05
N LEU A 902 -17.92 -16.22 45.18
CA LEU A 902 -18.09 -14.77 45.10
C LEU A 902 -19.51 -14.38 44.68
N LEU A 903 -20.12 -15.07 43.71
CA LEU A 903 -21.54 -14.89 43.36
C LEU A 903 -22.47 -15.26 44.52
N GLY A 904 -22.14 -16.32 45.26
CA GLY A 904 -22.87 -16.72 46.46
C GLY A 904 -22.86 -15.64 47.54
N GLU A 905 -21.68 -15.09 47.87
CA GLU A 905 -21.55 -14.00 48.85
C GLU A 905 -22.17 -12.70 48.34
N THR A 906 -21.96 -12.35 47.07
CA THR A 906 -22.61 -11.18 46.45
C THR A 906 -24.13 -11.31 46.50
N GLY A 907 -24.66 -12.51 46.23
CA GLY A 907 -26.08 -12.82 46.35
C GLY A 907 -26.61 -12.60 47.77
N LYS A 908 -25.88 -13.05 48.80
CA LYS A 908 -26.23 -12.79 50.22
C LYS A 908 -26.24 -11.29 50.54
N VAL A 909 -25.24 -10.54 50.07
CA VAL A 909 -25.17 -9.08 50.29
C VAL A 909 -26.32 -8.35 49.59
N ILE A 910 -26.65 -8.75 48.35
CA ILE A 910 -27.81 -8.23 47.62
C ILE A 910 -29.10 -8.56 48.38
N GLU A 911 -29.23 -9.77 48.92
CA GLU A 911 -30.38 -10.19 49.70
C GLU A 911 -30.53 -9.37 50.98
N GLU A 912 -29.46 -9.21 51.77
CA GLU A 912 -29.45 -8.39 52.98
C GLU A 912 -29.80 -6.93 52.69
N THR A 913 -29.27 -6.38 51.60
CA THR A 913 -29.53 -5.00 51.16
C THR A 913 -30.98 -4.85 50.67
N SER A 914 -31.49 -5.83 49.91
CA SER A 914 -32.87 -5.87 49.44
C SER A 914 -33.87 -5.96 50.59
N ILE A 915 -33.61 -6.79 51.59
CA ILE A 915 -34.43 -6.88 52.81
C ILE A 915 -34.40 -5.56 53.59
N ARG A 916 -33.26 -4.86 53.62
CA ARG A 916 -33.12 -3.55 54.28
C ARG A 916 -33.92 -2.44 53.56
N ILE A 917 -33.99 -2.46 52.22
CA ILE A 917 -34.66 -1.43 51.42
C ILE A 917 -36.16 -1.71 51.23
N LEU A 918 -36.55 -2.96 50.98
CA LEU A 918 -37.90 -3.35 50.57
C LEU A 918 -38.72 -4.02 51.68
N GLY A 919 -38.12 -4.31 52.84
CA GLY A 919 -38.76 -5.06 53.93
C GLY A 919 -38.81 -6.58 53.68
N LYS A 920 -39.11 -7.36 54.73
CA LYS A 920 -39.13 -8.84 54.70
C LYS A 920 -40.31 -9.42 53.90
N HIS A 921 -40.39 -9.20 52.59
CA HIS A 921 -41.35 -9.87 51.72
C HIS A 921 -40.63 -10.57 50.56
N ARG A 922 -39.91 -11.66 50.87
CA ARG A 922 -39.47 -12.64 49.87
C ARG A 922 -39.48 -14.04 50.49
N ILE A 923 -40.21 -14.96 49.88
CA ILE A 923 -40.20 -16.38 50.24
C ILE A 923 -38.84 -16.95 49.82
N LYS A 924 -38.15 -17.55 50.77
CA LYS A 924 -36.86 -18.22 50.60
C LYS A 924 -36.97 -19.24 49.46
N GLY A 925 -36.21 -19.05 48.38
CA GLY A 925 -36.08 -20.06 47.34
C GLY A 925 -35.35 -21.27 47.91
N THR A 926 -36.10 -22.30 48.30
CA THR A 926 -35.63 -23.55 48.93
C THR A 926 -34.75 -24.40 48.02
N GLU A 927 -34.63 -24.05 46.73
CA GLU A 927 -34.04 -24.88 45.69
C GLU A 927 -32.53 -25.11 45.87
N GLN A 928 -31.74 -24.07 46.21
CA GLN A 928 -30.29 -24.23 46.40
C GLN A 928 -29.96 -25.06 47.66
N SER A 929 -30.71 -24.85 48.75
CA SER A 929 -30.53 -25.63 49.99
C SER A 929 -30.97 -27.10 49.81
N ALA A 930 -32.04 -27.33 49.04
CA ALA A 930 -32.50 -28.68 48.69
C ALA A 930 -31.49 -29.43 47.81
N LEU A 931 -30.81 -28.73 46.89
CA LEU A 931 -29.72 -29.29 46.08
C LEU A 931 -28.51 -29.69 46.93
N GLN A 932 -28.08 -28.84 47.88
CA GLN A 932 -26.94 -29.12 48.76
C GLN A 932 -27.17 -30.33 49.68
N ILE A 933 -28.42 -30.57 50.09
CA ILE A 933 -28.79 -31.74 50.93
C ILE A 933 -29.03 -32.98 50.06
N SER A 934 -29.64 -32.83 48.89
CA SER A 934 -30.02 -33.96 48.03
C SER A 934 -28.81 -34.65 47.38
N VAL A 935 -27.72 -33.95 47.07
CA VAL A 935 -26.54 -34.55 46.45
C VAL A 935 -25.82 -35.56 47.38
N PRO A 936 -25.43 -35.21 48.62
CA PRO A 936 -24.87 -36.18 49.57
C PRO A 936 -25.81 -37.35 49.87
N LEU A 937 -27.11 -37.07 50.06
CA LEU A 937 -28.13 -38.08 50.32
C LEU A 937 -28.28 -39.06 49.15
N SER A 938 -28.20 -38.56 47.91
CA SER A 938 -28.25 -39.39 46.70
C SER A 938 -27.06 -40.34 46.63
N ILE A 939 -25.85 -39.87 46.93
CA ILE A 939 -24.64 -40.71 46.94
C ILE A 939 -24.74 -41.81 48.02
N GLU A 940 -25.30 -41.48 49.18
CA GLU A 940 -25.51 -42.44 50.27
C GLU A 940 -26.55 -43.51 49.92
N LEU A 941 -27.65 -43.12 49.27
CA LEU A 941 -28.66 -44.04 48.73
C LEU A 941 -28.08 -44.96 47.65
N MET A 942 -27.17 -44.46 46.80
CA MET A 942 -26.48 -45.29 45.80
C MET A 942 -25.55 -46.32 46.45
N ARG A 943 -24.88 -45.97 47.55
CA ARG A 943 -24.00 -46.89 48.28
C ARG A 943 -24.77 -48.00 48.99
N SER A 944 -25.91 -47.68 49.58
CA SER A 944 -26.74 -48.66 50.31
C SER A 944 -27.41 -49.69 49.38
N ARG A 945 -27.66 -49.34 48.11
CA ARG A 945 -28.33 -50.19 47.10
C ARG A 945 -27.39 -50.68 45.99
N LYS A 946 -26.27 -51.30 46.37
CA LYS A 946 -25.16 -51.68 45.48
C LYS A 946 -25.57 -52.39 44.18
N VAL A 947 -26.47 -53.37 44.24
CA VAL A 947 -26.92 -54.14 43.05
C VAL A 947 -27.70 -53.26 42.08
N ARG A 948 -28.65 -52.47 42.59
CA ARG A 948 -29.48 -51.58 41.77
C ARG A 948 -28.63 -50.49 41.13
N SER A 949 -27.75 -49.86 41.91
CA SER A 949 -26.83 -48.82 41.42
C SER A 949 -25.84 -49.36 40.40
N GLY A 950 -25.30 -50.56 40.60
CA GLY A 950 -24.43 -51.23 39.62
C GLY A 950 -25.14 -51.50 38.30
N LEU A 951 -26.37 -52.03 38.34
CA LEU A 951 -27.17 -52.27 37.13
C LEU A 951 -27.54 -50.96 36.42
N THR A 952 -27.88 -49.90 37.15
CA THR A 952 -28.20 -48.59 36.55
C THR A 952 -26.96 -47.97 35.89
N ILE A 953 -25.80 -48.02 36.53
CA ILE A 953 -24.53 -47.55 35.93
C ILE A 953 -24.21 -48.36 34.67
N PHE A 954 -24.37 -49.68 34.70
CA PHE A 954 -24.13 -50.54 33.53
C PHE A 954 -25.06 -50.20 32.36
N ILE A 955 -26.35 -49.96 32.61
CA ILE A 955 -27.31 -49.55 31.58
C ILE A 955 -26.92 -48.20 30.99
N ILE A 956 -26.63 -47.19 31.84
CA ILE A 956 -26.20 -45.87 31.37
C ILE A 956 -24.93 -45.98 30.54
N LEU A 957 -23.93 -46.74 31.02
CA LEU A 957 -22.68 -46.94 30.29
C LEU A 957 -22.92 -47.61 28.95
N SER A 958 -23.78 -48.63 28.89
CA SER A 958 -24.13 -49.32 27.64
C SER A 958 -24.82 -48.39 26.65
N ILE A 959 -25.76 -47.54 27.12
CA ILE A 959 -26.44 -46.53 26.29
C ILE A 959 -25.42 -45.50 25.77
N VAL A 960 -24.52 -45.02 26.64
CA VAL A 960 -23.48 -44.05 26.25
C VAL A 960 -22.53 -44.66 25.22
N ILE A 961 -22.07 -45.90 25.42
CA ILE A 961 -21.21 -46.62 24.46
C ILE A 961 -21.92 -46.81 23.13
N ALA A 962 -23.18 -47.24 23.15
CA ALA A 962 -23.97 -47.44 21.94
C ALA A 962 -24.20 -46.12 21.18
N LEU A 963 -24.56 -45.04 21.88
CA LEU A 963 -24.78 -43.73 21.29
C LEU A 963 -23.47 -43.17 20.73
N THR A 964 -22.36 -43.28 21.47
CA THR A 964 -21.03 -42.81 21.05
C THR A 964 -20.52 -43.58 19.83
N SER A 965 -20.73 -44.90 19.80
CA SER A 965 -20.34 -45.75 18.66
C SER A 965 -21.18 -45.44 17.41
N LEU A 966 -22.44 -45.07 17.59
CA LEU A 966 -23.34 -44.68 16.49
C LEU A 966 -22.98 -43.29 15.92
N THR A 967 -22.52 -42.36 16.77
CA THR A 967 -22.17 -40.99 16.36
C THR A 967 -20.74 -40.82 15.88
N SER A 968 -19.88 -41.85 16.02
CA SER A 968 -18.52 -41.86 15.45
C SER A 968 -18.54 -42.03 13.93
N ALA A 969 -18.92 -40.98 13.21
CA ALA A 969 -18.79 -40.85 11.77
C ALA A 969 -17.46 -40.15 11.42
N SER A 970 -16.70 -40.70 10.46
CA SER A 970 -15.53 -40.04 9.91
C SER A 970 -15.93 -39.06 8.81
N TYR A 971 -15.50 -37.80 8.92
CA TYR A 971 -15.70 -36.81 7.87
C TYR A 971 -14.78 -37.10 6.67
N TYR A 972 -15.35 -37.22 5.48
CA TYR A 972 -14.62 -37.29 4.21
C TYR A 972 -15.02 -36.11 3.33
N SER A 973 -14.03 -35.45 2.73
CA SER A 973 -14.25 -34.34 1.79
C SER A 973 -14.35 -34.88 0.37
N GLU A 974 -15.52 -34.75 -0.25
CA GLU A 974 -15.75 -35.08 -1.66
C GLU A 974 -16.04 -33.83 -2.49
N VAL A 975 -15.69 -33.86 -3.78
CA VAL A 975 -15.99 -32.78 -4.73
C VAL A 975 -17.43 -32.94 -5.20
N MET A 976 -18.30 -31.99 -4.84
CA MET A 976 -19.69 -31.95 -5.28
C MET A 976 -19.81 -31.31 -6.66
N TYR A 977 -20.47 -32.00 -7.60
CA TYR A 977 -20.80 -31.44 -8.91
C TYR A 977 -22.18 -30.78 -8.86
N PHE A 978 -22.24 -29.47 -9.14
CA PHE A 978 -23.51 -28.74 -9.27
C PHE A 978 -23.79 -28.45 -10.75
N SER A 979 -24.95 -28.85 -11.24
CA SER A 979 -25.42 -28.47 -12.58
C SER A 979 -26.10 -27.10 -12.52
N TYR A 980 -25.49 -26.08 -13.14
CA TYR A 980 -26.14 -24.78 -13.32
C TYR A 980 -27.07 -24.84 -14.54
N GLY A 981 -28.38 -24.94 -14.30
CA GLY A 981 -29.37 -25.21 -15.34
C GLY A 981 -29.71 -24.05 -16.31
N HIS A 982 -28.90 -22.98 -16.43
CA HIS A 982 -29.35 -21.73 -17.10
C HIS A 982 -28.37 -21.07 -18.09
N TYR A 983 -27.27 -21.70 -18.51
CA TYR A 983 -26.44 -21.16 -19.60
C TYR A 983 -26.51 -22.05 -20.85
N SER A 984 -27.17 -21.55 -21.89
CA SER A 984 -27.46 -22.23 -23.17
C SER A 984 -26.34 -22.14 -24.21
N ALA A 985 -25.17 -21.61 -23.86
CA ALA A 985 -24.01 -21.68 -24.74
C ALA A 985 -23.36 -23.06 -24.58
N LYS A 986 -23.73 -24.03 -25.44
CA LYS A 986 -22.91 -25.23 -25.64
C LYS A 986 -21.54 -24.75 -26.13
N ALA A 987 -20.53 -24.75 -25.25
CA ALA A 987 -19.16 -24.67 -25.72
C ALA A 987 -18.94 -25.88 -26.65
N GLU A 988 -18.54 -25.64 -27.91
CA GLU A 988 -18.29 -26.70 -28.89
C GLU A 988 -17.18 -27.67 -28.44
N LYS A 989 -16.34 -27.24 -27.48
CA LYS A 989 -15.26 -28.01 -26.86
C LYS A 989 -15.41 -28.05 -25.33
N PRO A 990 -15.11 -29.19 -24.66
CA PRO A 990 -15.11 -29.28 -23.21
C PRO A 990 -14.11 -28.28 -22.62
N SER A 991 -14.62 -27.26 -21.94
CA SER A 991 -13.85 -26.14 -21.39
C SER A 991 -14.15 -25.97 -19.90
N ILE A 992 -13.15 -25.62 -19.11
CA ILE A 992 -13.30 -25.37 -17.67
C ILE A 992 -13.10 -23.88 -17.41
N LEU A 993 -14.14 -23.21 -16.93
CA LEU A 993 -14.02 -21.84 -16.43
C LEU A 993 -13.66 -21.86 -14.95
N ILE A 994 -12.46 -21.39 -14.61
CA ILE A 994 -12.06 -21.17 -13.22
C ILE A 994 -12.36 -19.71 -12.89
N LYS A 995 -13.28 -19.48 -11.95
CA LYS A 995 -13.56 -18.14 -11.40
C LYS A 995 -13.78 -18.23 -9.90
N LEU A 996 -13.41 -17.17 -9.19
CA LEU A 996 -13.79 -16.98 -7.79
C LEU A 996 -15.07 -16.14 -7.76
N GLY A 997 -16.11 -16.60 -7.07
CA GLY A 997 -17.38 -15.87 -6.94
C GLY A 997 -17.95 -15.34 -8.26
N TYR A 998 -18.20 -14.03 -8.33
CA TYR A 998 -18.69 -13.34 -9.54
C TYR A 998 -17.57 -12.87 -10.48
N GLY A 999 -16.29 -13.00 -10.10
CA GLY A 999 -15.16 -12.49 -10.88
C GLY A 999 -15.04 -10.97 -10.90
N VAL A 1000 -15.61 -10.28 -9.90
CA VAL A 1000 -15.61 -8.81 -9.80
C VAL A 1000 -14.77 -8.39 -8.59
N PRO A 1001 -13.79 -7.46 -8.75
CA PRO A 1001 -13.13 -6.79 -7.63
C PRO A 1001 -14.16 -6.14 -6.68
N PRO A 1002 -13.90 -6.07 -5.36
CA PRO A 1002 -12.67 -6.45 -4.67
C PRO A 1002 -12.59 -7.92 -4.25
N PHE A 1003 -13.71 -8.63 -4.14
CA PHE A 1003 -13.78 -9.88 -3.37
C PHE A 1003 -13.42 -11.16 -4.15
N SER A 1004 -13.34 -11.10 -5.48
CA SER A 1004 -13.37 -12.27 -6.37
C SER A 1004 -12.24 -12.26 -7.41
N ILE A 1005 -11.03 -11.88 -6.99
CA ILE A 1005 -9.87 -11.68 -7.87
C ILE A 1005 -8.97 -12.91 -7.85
N LEU A 1006 -8.57 -13.39 -9.03
CA LEU A 1006 -7.51 -14.38 -9.20
C LEU A 1006 -6.19 -13.66 -9.42
N HIS A 1007 -5.15 -14.07 -8.70
CA HIS A 1007 -3.83 -13.47 -8.77
C HIS A 1007 -3.04 -14.06 -9.94
N PRO A 1008 -2.08 -13.34 -10.58
CA PRO A 1008 -1.22 -13.92 -11.62
C PRO A 1008 -0.53 -15.22 -11.21
N GLU A 1009 -0.06 -15.31 -9.97
CA GLU A 1009 0.49 -16.56 -9.44
C GLU A 1009 -0.53 -17.72 -9.35
N THR A 1010 -1.83 -17.44 -9.24
CA THR A 1010 -2.87 -18.46 -9.37
C THR A 1010 -2.90 -19.02 -10.79
N VAL A 1011 -2.68 -18.17 -11.81
CA VAL A 1011 -2.57 -18.62 -13.21
C VAL A 1011 -1.37 -19.54 -13.37
N ASN A 1012 -0.20 -19.16 -12.84
CA ASN A 1012 1.01 -20.01 -12.83
C ASN A 1012 0.77 -21.37 -12.15
N LEU A 1013 -0.01 -21.40 -11.06
CA LEU A 1013 -0.41 -22.65 -10.40
C LEU A 1013 -1.33 -23.49 -11.30
N VAL A 1014 -2.33 -22.89 -11.96
CA VAL A 1014 -3.22 -23.64 -12.87
C VAL A 1014 -2.43 -24.18 -14.07
N GLU A 1015 -1.56 -23.36 -14.68
CA GLU A 1015 -0.65 -23.78 -15.74
C GLU A 1015 0.24 -24.94 -15.30
N SER A 1016 0.75 -24.92 -14.06
CA SER A 1016 1.55 -26.01 -13.52
C SER A 1016 0.79 -27.34 -13.41
N ILE A 1017 -0.50 -27.29 -13.12
CA ILE A 1017 -1.35 -28.47 -12.95
C ILE A 1017 -1.77 -29.03 -14.31
N ILE A 1018 -2.14 -28.15 -15.24
CA ILE A 1018 -2.58 -28.52 -16.59
C ILE A 1018 -1.40 -28.97 -17.45
N GLY A 1019 -0.24 -28.35 -17.31
CA GLY A 1019 0.95 -28.64 -18.11
C GLY A 1019 0.64 -28.69 -19.61
N ASN A 1020 1.06 -29.75 -20.28
CA ASN A 1020 0.83 -29.93 -21.72
C ASN A 1020 -0.54 -30.54 -22.06
N TYR A 1021 -1.41 -30.79 -21.08
CA TYR A 1021 -2.71 -31.44 -21.30
C TYR A 1021 -3.81 -30.48 -21.79
N GLY A 1022 -3.55 -29.16 -21.77
CA GLY A 1022 -4.50 -28.15 -22.19
C GLY A 1022 -3.87 -26.76 -22.31
N VAL A 1023 -4.66 -25.79 -22.75
CA VAL A 1023 -4.25 -24.38 -22.84
C VAL A 1023 -4.92 -23.61 -21.71
N VAL A 1024 -4.14 -22.87 -20.93
CA VAL A 1024 -4.66 -21.93 -19.92
C VAL A 1024 -4.77 -20.57 -20.58
N ALA A 1025 -5.97 -20.00 -20.58
CA ALA A 1025 -6.25 -18.70 -21.18
C ALA A 1025 -6.67 -17.70 -20.08
N PRO A 1026 -5.73 -16.98 -19.46
CA PRO A 1026 -6.06 -15.95 -18.48
C PRO A 1026 -6.83 -14.80 -19.14
N ARG A 1027 -7.94 -14.40 -18.52
CA ARG A 1027 -8.76 -13.25 -18.94
C ARG A 1027 -8.79 -12.21 -17.84
N ALA A 1028 -8.55 -10.95 -18.21
CA ALA A 1028 -8.56 -9.84 -17.28
C ALA A 1028 -9.60 -8.80 -17.69
N TRP A 1029 -10.42 -8.34 -16.75
CA TRP A 1029 -11.31 -7.21 -16.97
C TRP A 1029 -10.65 -5.95 -16.43
N TYR A 1030 -10.39 -5.00 -17.32
CA TYR A 1030 -9.87 -3.69 -16.98
C TYR A 1030 -11.02 -2.70 -16.85
N TYR A 1031 -11.43 -2.44 -15.61
CA TYR A 1031 -12.52 -1.51 -15.31
C TYR A 1031 -12.01 -0.06 -15.24
N PRO A 1032 -12.82 0.94 -15.57
CA PRO A 1032 -12.53 2.35 -15.33
C PRO A 1032 -12.47 2.70 -13.85
N ILE A 1033 -11.51 3.57 -13.52
CA ILE A 1033 -11.45 4.24 -12.22
C ILE A 1033 -12.72 5.08 -12.10
N TYR A 1034 -13.32 5.07 -10.91
CA TYR A 1034 -14.51 5.87 -10.66
C TYR A 1034 -14.18 7.37 -10.79
N SER A 1035 -14.88 8.06 -11.67
CA SER A 1035 -14.99 9.51 -11.65
C SER A 1035 -16.38 9.87 -11.14
N ASN A 1036 -16.46 10.75 -10.15
CA ASN A 1036 -17.74 11.21 -9.57
C ASN A 1036 -18.73 11.75 -10.63
N ARG A 1037 -18.24 12.22 -11.79
CA ARG A 1037 -19.07 12.73 -12.90
C ARG A 1037 -19.23 11.79 -14.09
N LEU A 1038 -18.19 11.05 -14.50
CA LEU A 1038 -18.25 10.15 -15.66
C LEU A 1038 -18.74 8.73 -15.29
N GLY A 1039 -18.85 8.45 -13.99
CA GLY A 1039 -19.10 7.11 -13.49
C GLY A 1039 -17.92 6.18 -13.79
N HIS A 1040 -18.20 4.89 -13.86
CA HIS A 1040 -17.24 3.87 -14.29
C HIS A 1040 -17.27 3.76 -15.82
N THR A 1041 -16.78 4.77 -16.55
CA THR A 1041 -16.60 4.69 -18.01
C THR A 1041 -15.24 5.21 -18.47
N TYR A 1042 -14.68 4.61 -19.53
CA TYR A 1042 -13.58 5.15 -20.31
C TYR A 1042 -14.15 5.85 -21.54
N ASP A 1043 -13.69 7.07 -21.83
CA ASP A 1043 -13.91 7.68 -23.14
C ASP A 1043 -12.82 7.15 -24.08
N ILE A 1044 -13.21 6.36 -25.07
CA ILE A 1044 -12.38 6.00 -26.21
C ILE A 1044 -12.57 7.12 -27.22
N GLU A 1045 -11.49 7.76 -27.67
CA GLU A 1045 -11.56 8.88 -28.60
C GLU A 1045 -11.10 8.46 -30.01
N GLY A 1046 -11.96 8.73 -31.00
CA GLY A 1046 -11.61 8.74 -32.42
C GLY A 1046 -11.20 10.15 -32.87
N LYS A 1047 -11.02 10.37 -34.18
CA LYS A 1047 -10.59 11.69 -34.70
C LYS A 1047 -11.53 12.84 -34.32
N ASN A 1048 -12.85 12.59 -34.34
CA ASN A 1048 -13.89 13.61 -34.14
C ASN A 1048 -15.07 13.16 -33.26
N SER A 1049 -14.99 11.99 -32.61
CA SER A 1049 -16.06 11.46 -31.75
C SER A 1049 -15.49 10.60 -30.62
N SER A 1050 -16.29 10.35 -29.58
CA SER A 1050 -15.91 9.51 -28.44
C SER A 1050 -16.98 8.44 -28.14
N TYR A 1051 -16.54 7.32 -27.57
CA TYR A 1051 -17.38 6.20 -27.14
C TYR A 1051 -17.10 5.83 -25.69
N LYS A 1052 -18.16 5.67 -24.89
CA LYS A 1052 -18.05 5.33 -23.47
C LYS A 1052 -18.02 3.82 -23.25
N ALA A 1053 -16.87 3.28 -22.88
CA ALA A 1053 -16.69 1.87 -22.54
C ALA A 1053 -16.79 1.64 -21.02
N VAL A 1054 -17.56 0.63 -20.59
CA VAL A 1054 -17.76 0.32 -19.15
C VAL A 1054 -16.67 -0.61 -18.60
N ALA A 1055 -16.01 -1.40 -19.47
CA ALA A 1055 -14.85 -2.22 -19.15
C ALA A 1055 -14.12 -2.61 -20.44
N ILE A 1056 -12.84 -2.93 -20.34
CA ILE A 1056 -12.04 -3.50 -21.43
C ILE A 1056 -11.71 -4.94 -21.05
N LEU A 1057 -11.99 -5.89 -21.94
CA LEU A 1057 -11.59 -7.28 -21.78
C LEU A 1057 -10.20 -7.50 -22.39
N GLY A 1058 -9.24 -7.88 -21.54
CA GLY A 1058 -7.92 -8.34 -21.97
C GLY A 1058 -7.99 -9.80 -22.41
N LEU A 1059 -7.48 -10.06 -23.61
CA LEU A 1059 -7.36 -11.39 -24.21
C LEU A 1059 -5.90 -11.72 -24.44
N THR A 1060 -5.55 -13.00 -24.38
CA THR A 1060 -4.22 -13.46 -24.78
C THR A 1060 -4.04 -13.36 -26.29
N ALA A 1061 -2.81 -13.14 -26.76
CA ALA A 1061 -2.51 -13.09 -28.20
C ALA A 1061 -2.92 -14.40 -28.91
N GLU A 1062 -2.76 -15.53 -28.24
CA GLU A 1062 -3.15 -16.85 -28.74
C GLU A 1062 -4.66 -17.00 -28.90
N GLU A 1063 -5.45 -16.43 -27.97
CA GLU A 1063 -6.92 -16.37 -28.11
C GLU A 1063 -7.33 -15.50 -29.29
N VAL A 1064 -6.70 -14.34 -29.49
CA VAL A 1064 -7.02 -13.43 -30.61
C VAL A 1064 -6.79 -14.12 -31.96
N VAL A 1065 -5.64 -14.78 -32.13
CA VAL A 1065 -5.32 -15.53 -33.37
C VAL A 1065 -6.32 -16.67 -33.60
N LYS A 1066 -6.73 -17.39 -32.55
CA LYS A 1066 -7.70 -18.50 -32.68
C LYS A 1066 -9.12 -18.01 -32.94
N LEU A 1067 -9.55 -16.92 -32.31
CA LEU A 1067 -10.84 -16.28 -32.58
C LEU A 1067 -10.94 -15.87 -34.05
N GLU A 1068 -9.86 -15.34 -34.63
CA GLU A 1068 -9.78 -14.97 -36.05
C GLU A 1068 -9.90 -16.20 -36.98
N ILE A 1069 -9.32 -17.35 -36.60
CA ILE A 1069 -9.36 -18.60 -37.38
C ILE A 1069 -10.72 -19.30 -37.29
N GLU A 1070 -11.35 -19.37 -36.11
CA GLU A 1070 -12.58 -20.15 -35.90
C GLU A 1070 -13.86 -19.37 -36.26
N SER A 1071 -13.86 -18.04 -36.16
CA SER A 1071 -15.09 -17.26 -36.36
C SER A 1071 -15.49 -17.02 -37.82
N GLY A 1072 -14.55 -17.05 -38.78
CA GLY A 1072 -14.82 -16.81 -40.21
C GLY A 1072 -15.63 -15.53 -40.53
N SER A 1073 -15.92 -14.68 -39.54
CA SER A 1073 -16.89 -13.59 -39.59
C SER A 1073 -16.83 -12.80 -38.28
N TYR A 1074 -16.94 -11.47 -38.41
CA TYR A 1074 -16.99 -10.39 -37.39
C TYR A 1074 -15.83 -9.39 -37.30
N LEU A 1075 -14.81 -9.48 -38.16
CA LEU A 1075 -14.00 -8.31 -38.58
C LEU A 1075 -13.93 -8.15 -40.11
N ALA A 1076 -14.49 -9.10 -40.87
CA ALA A 1076 -14.58 -9.06 -42.33
C ALA A 1076 -16.05 -9.01 -42.79
N SER A 1077 -16.71 -7.86 -42.62
CA SER A 1077 -17.94 -7.56 -43.37
C SER A 1077 -17.79 -6.25 -44.15
N ALA A 1078 -16.63 -6.08 -44.78
CA ALA A 1078 -16.49 -5.29 -46.00
C ALA A 1078 -15.30 -5.86 -46.79
N LEU A 1079 -15.62 -6.54 -47.89
CA LEU A 1079 -14.75 -6.97 -49.00
C LEU A 1079 -14.11 -8.37 -48.90
N ASN A 1080 -14.51 -9.19 -49.88
CA ASN A 1080 -13.83 -10.42 -50.33
C ASN A 1080 -12.33 -10.16 -50.56
N PHE A 1081 -11.47 -10.62 -49.65
CA PHE A 1081 -10.04 -10.72 -49.92
C PHE A 1081 -9.53 -12.13 -49.67
N ASN A 1082 -8.80 -12.61 -50.69
CA ASN A 1082 -8.03 -13.84 -50.69
C ASN A 1082 -6.99 -13.84 -49.55
N GLU A 1083 -6.89 -14.96 -48.84
CA GLU A 1083 -5.99 -15.27 -47.72
C GLU A 1083 -4.52 -14.82 -47.95
N THR A 1084 -4.08 -14.83 -49.21
CA THR A 1084 -2.73 -14.42 -49.62
C THR A 1084 -2.53 -12.90 -49.63
N LYS A 1085 -3.59 -12.12 -49.87
CA LYS A 1085 -3.57 -10.64 -49.81
C LYS A 1085 -3.77 -10.09 -48.40
N LEU A 1086 -4.43 -10.83 -47.50
CA LEU A 1086 -4.54 -10.49 -46.07
C LEU A 1086 -3.18 -10.53 -45.36
N LYS A 1087 -2.32 -11.51 -45.69
CA LYS A 1087 -0.91 -11.55 -45.27
C LYS A 1087 -0.08 -10.37 -45.80
N GLN A 1088 -0.48 -9.75 -46.91
CA GLN A 1088 0.16 -8.54 -47.45
C GLN A 1088 -0.42 -7.23 -46.88
N LEU A 1089 -1.72 -7.17 -46.57
CA LEU A 1089 -2.39 -5.99 -46.02
C LEU A 1089 -1.92 -5.63 -44.61
N TRP A 1090 -1.51 -6.63 -43.82
CA TRP A 1090 -1.06 -6.37 -42.46
C TRP A 1090 0.39 -5.91 -42.34
N LYS A 1091 1.30 -6.10 -43.30
CA LYS A 1091 2.73 -5.64 -43.24
C LYS A 1091 3.43 -5.70 -41.85
N ILE A 1092 2.93 -6.51 -40.91
CA ILE A 1092 3.45 -6.64 -39.56
C ILE A 1092 4.34 -7.88 -39.62
N LYS A 1093 5.61 -7.64 -39.93
CA LYS A 1093 6.65 -8.68 -39.98
C LYS A 1093 7.00 -9.28 -38.61
N THR A 1094 6.45 -8.74 -37.54
CA THR A 1094 6.58 -9.24 -36.18
C THR A 1094 5.33 -8.81 -35.39
N LEU A 1095 4.56 -9.77 -34.87
CA LEU A 1095 3.52 -9.58 -33.83
C LEU A 1095 4.15 -9.15 -32.48
N SER A 1096 5.15 -8.25 -32.53
CA SER A 1096 5.91 -7.77 -31.37
C SER A 1096 5.43 -6.41 -30.87
N SER A 1097 4.31 -5.88 -31.39
CA SER A 1097 3.72 -4.61 -30.96
C SER A 1097 2.35 -4.85 -30.31
N SER A 1098 2.32 -4.71 -28.99
CA SER A 1098 1.42 -5.32 -28.01
C SER A 1098 0.03 -4.71 -27.84
N ASN A 1099 -0.44 -3.80 -28.71
CA ASN A 1099 -1.64 -2.99 -28.42
C ASN A 1099 -2.65 -3.03 -29.56
N ILE A 1100 -3.36 -4.15 -29.72
CA ILE A 1100 -4.50 -4.27 -30.64
C ILE A 1100 -5.79 -4.05 -29.85
N VAL A 1101 -6.60 -3.08 -30.25
CA VAL A 1101 -7.95 -2.86 -29.70
C VAL A 1101 -8.97 -3.46 -30.65
N ILE A 1102 -9.81 -4.36 -30.15
CA ILE A 1102 -10.91 -4.95 -30.91
C ILE A 1102 -12.19 -4.20 -30.54
N LEU A 1103 -12.80 -3.56 -31.55
CA LEU A 1103 -14.05 -2.84 -31.42
C LEU A 1103 -15.16 -3.58 -32.17
N THR A 1104 -16.38 -3.53 -31.67
CA THR A 1104 -17.55 -3.98 -32.44
C THR A 1104 -17.77 -3.05 -33.64
N SER A 1105 -18.45 -3.54 -34.69
CA SER A 1105 -18.79 -2.73 -35.85
C SER A 1105 -19.61 -1.48 -35.49
N GLU A 1106 -20.40 -1.53 -34.41
CA GLU A 1106 -21.15 -0.40 -33.89
C GLU A 1106 -20.22 0.63 -33.22
N GLN A 1107 -19.29 0.16 -32.39
CA GLN A 1107 -18.28 1.01 -31.75
C GLN A 1107 -17.40 1.72 -32.78
N ALA A 1108 -16.88 1.00 -33.78
CA ALA A 1108 -16.05 1.58 -34.83
C ALA A 1108 -16.80 2.67 -35.64
N LYS A 1109 -18.09 2.46 -35.94
CA LYS A 1109 -18.95 3.47 -36.59
C LYS A 1109 -19.16 4.69 -35.71
N SER A 1110 -19.42 4.51 -34.42
CA SER A 1110 -19.60 5.63 -33.48
C SER A 1110 -18.34 6.49 -33.33
N LEU A 1111 -17.16 5.86 -33.40
CA LEU A 1111 -15.85 6.50 -33.30
C LEU A 1111 -15.35 7.08 -34.63
N ASN A 1112 -16.04 6.81 -35.73
CA ASN A 1112 -15.62 7.16 -37.10
C ASN A 1112 -14.18 6.70 -37.40
N VAL A 1113 -13.86 5.44 -37.04
CA VAL A 1113 -12.55 4.82 -37.25
C VAL A 1113 -12.65 3.58 -38.14
N SER A 1114 -11.62 3.35 -38.96
CA SER A 1114 -11.46 2.19 -39.83
C SER A 1114 -10.34 1.27 -39.35
N LEU A 1115 -10.23 0.06 -39.90
CA LEU A 1115 -9.14 -0.86 -39.59
C LEU A 1115 -7.78 -0.18 -39.86
N GLY A 1116 -6.91 -0.14 -38.85
CA GLY A 1116 -5.59 0.51 -38.92
C GLY A 1116 -5.57 1.96 -38.43
N ASP A 1117 -6.73 2.58 -38.18
CA ASP A 1117 -6.77 3.88 -37.48
C ASP A 1117 -6.36 3.71 -36.01
N THR A 1118 -5.72 4.74 -35.47
CA THR A 1118 -5.37 4.80 -34.04
C THR A 1118 -6.55 5.36 -33.24
N VAL A 1119 -6.93 4.66 -32.17
CA VAL A 1119 -7.87 5.13 -31.14
C VAL A 1119 -7.09 5.52 -29.89
N ARG A 1120 -7.57 6.53 -29.17
CA ARG A 1120 -6.93 7.04 -27.95
C ARG A 1120 -7.69 6.64 -26.70
#